data_AF-A0A9W8ZTU0-F1
#
_entry.id   AF-A0A9W8ZTU0-F1
#
_cell.length_a   1.000
_cell.length_b   1.000
_cell.length_c   1.000
_cell.angle_alpha   90.00
_cell.angle_beta   90.00
_cell.angle_gamma   90.00
#
_symmetry.space_group_name_H-M   'P 1'
#
loop_
_entity.id
_entity.type
_entity.pdbx_description
1 polymer ?
#
loop_
_entity_poly.entity_id
_entity_poly.type
_entity_poly.pdbx_seq_one_letter_code
_entity_poly.pdbx_strand_id
1 'polypeptide(L)'
;MPTSEDGQARYLSEYLNTVWRELKPDPELVSLRCCNMLLKRNSDLRGLVQKSYAEGNLDILKDYAYGKNDQDFPSHPRAMIYYREEFREVFDLLETMRAPLEKVVDGTTTYNSLKWNLRDESATTKDAVEHIRKLSIPCQYPDTSPLLILHESGCFQSEPILNKRLEHIFTPKQNTFLVNSSGTGKTRLLYEGLCKHWGLFFTAAVDSSDLGSVDVDLIVDEYLPYERSFTAVLRNEDATPDSKAVLTNVALAHRSFSGILLARLLTFKLYVELVAKGEFQEIHKKRWLLAQIQPYFTDGRDVFVVLQSTIRKSRASYALLDECIMQCIEDIINLFERHSPASQFFVALDEANVASQRHTLAFRSAHGPHPVLKEIIQVWHSHLHATPFTMVVAGTYIPDIYFKEDKWKEWRWISSTGAFDNIEDQRAYILKFLPHDFASSPSGQHLLHRMWVWLRGRHRMTSAYILTLLENGYQSPHYLLNRYIHMFTGFWPSDGGEFLRAESPRSCREFDGIPMKQLEHDKIRVNMQHLLMKHLIADYRFTPSPFHDIDWVTTAFGRFSDDAMACVSVDETLVLIAVAQWLFEESFLAPDLDQFISSCSFAEKPSLYDMDYVAFAVALCFKRPRIVSEVLSFSTITPPNWASQRAHLVAPRREGENAIEDTIEYSPEKASQLVFYTSISSAVLDWLKDSHGIPFCMHTREATATLYFILELEDSARICLSLQGIPNSEGEDHVESAAIRTVVDGMTPLGLLKEGDAFDEATLTGAFRAMPKRSLDIGSIGLLRTLVSLPDKVRIQGVPFDALDKYPVAALNIPTLRDAVKNISQKDVFSSIVTSIVGDLKRKAPPETFVSRTKLRLSDPTMEASSSASVAPAPSRTKAIGGRKLRSADQPQTSNPKSQGIKNRKPSAPKKASRKVETALPEPATSRYNLRPRKPR
;
A
#
# COMPACT_ATOMS: atom_id res chain seq x y z
N MET A 1 12.03 -60.78 -20.10
CA MET A 1 11.57 -59.39 -20.26
C MET A 1 10.13 -59.26 -19.77
N PRO A 2 9.73 -58.09 -19.23
CA PRO A 2 8.33 -57.77 -18.99
C PRO A 2 7.50 -57.84 -20.29
N THR A 3 6.21 -58.17 -20.17
CA THR A 3 5.28 -58.24 -21.32
C THR A 3 4.64 -56.90 -21.67
N SER A 4 4.62 -55.94 -20.74
CA SER A 4 4.12 -54.58 -21.01
C SER A 4 5.19 -53.73 -21.69
N GLU A 5 4.76 -52.86 -22.61
CA GLU A 5 5.66 -51.99 -23.39
C GLU A 5 6.45 -51.02 -22.51
N ASP A 6 5.80 -50.43 -21.50
CA ASP A 6 6.46 -49.59 -20.50
C ASP A 6 7.44 -50.39 -19.63
N GLY A 7 7.10 -51.64 -19.29
CA GLY A 7 7.97 -52.55 -18.58
C GLY A 7 9.24 -52.87 -19.39
N GLN A 8 9.09 -53.12 -20.69
CA GLN A 8 10.23 -53.34 -21.59
C GLN A 8 11.09 -52.09 -21.75
N ALA A 9 10.49 -50.92 -21.94
CA ALA A 9 11.23 -49.67 -22.12
C ALA A 9 12.07 -49.35 -20.89
N ARG A 10 11.50 -49.48 -19.67
CA ARG A 10 12.25 -49.30 -18.42
C ARG A 10 13.39 -50.30 -18.29
N TYR A 11 13.11 -51.59 -18.51
CA TYR A 11 14.11 -52.65 -18.34
C TYR A 11 15.27 -52.53 -19.34
N LEU A 12 14.98 -52.15 -20.59
CA LEU A 12 16.01 -51.89 -21.59
C LEU A 12 16.83 -50.65 -21.26
N SER A 13 16.21 -49.64 -20.66
CA SER A 13 16.90 -48.44 -20.19
C SER A 13 17.86 -48.78 -19.05
N GLU A 14 17.43 -49.63 -18.10
CA GLU A 14 18.25 -50.10 -16.98
C GLU A 14 19.43 -50.95 -17.48
N TYR A 15 19.17 -51.84 -18.44
CA TYR A 15 20.23 -52.62 -19.08
C TYR A 15 21.25 -51.73 -19.79
N LEU A 16 20.79 -50.84 -20.68
CA LEU A 16 21.65 -49.90 -21.38
C LEU A 16 22.42 -48.97 -20.43
N ASN A 17 21.80 -48.57 -19.31
CA ASN A 17 22.43 -47.78 -18.25
C ASN A 17 23.61 -48.52 -17.61
N THR A 18 23.39 -49.78 -17.23
CA THR A 18 24.42 -50.64 -16.64
C THR A 18 25.57 -50.85 -17.62
N VAL A 19 25.26 -51.22 -18.87
CA VAL A 19 26.27 -51.48 -19.91
C VAL A 19 27.10 -50.23 -20.16
N TRP A 20 26.49 -49.06 -20.28
CA TRP A 20 27.27 -47.84 -20.51
C TRP A 20 28.10 -47.38 -19.31
N ARG A 21 27.66 -47.63 -18.08
CA ARG A 21 28.48 -47.39 -16.88
C ARG A 21 29.72 -48.29 -16.84
N GLU A 22 29.62 -49.51 -17.36
CA GLU A 22 30.78 -50.41 -17.49
C GLU A 22 31.72 -49.97 -18.63
N LEU A 23 31.17 -49.47 -19.74
CA LEU A 23 31.97 -49.08 -20.92
C LEU A 23 32.62 -47.71 -20.80
N LYS A 24 31.99 -46.77 -20.08
CA LYS A 24 32.55 -45.46 -19.76
C LYS A 24 32.30 -45.18 -18.27
N PRO A 25 33.35 -45.19 -17.43
CA PRO A 25 33.21 -45.21 -15.98
C PRO A 25 32.78 -43.88 -15.35
N ASP A 26 32.39 -42.87 -16.13
CA ASP A 26 31.86 -41.62 -15.60
C ASP A 26 30.37 -41.82 -15.24
N PRO A 27 30.02 -41.93 -13.94
CA PRO A 27 28.67 -42.29 -13.50
C PRO A 27 27.63 -41.21 -13.82
N GLU A 28 28.08 -39.97 -14.10
CA GLU A 28 27.22 -38.84 -14.41
C GLU A 28 26.79 -38.80 -15.88
N LEU A 29 27.49 -39.49 -16.78
CA LEU A 29 27.21 -39.50 -18.22
C LEU A 29 26.00 -40.36 -18.59
N VAL A 30 25.62 -41.29 -17.72
CA VAL A 30 24.67 -42.35 -18.03
C VAL A 30 23.58 -42.36 -16.95
N SER A 31 22.62 -41.45 -17.06
CA SER A 31 21.40 -41.50 -16.25
C SER A 31 20.38 -42.45 -16.88
N LEU A 32 19.56 -43.09 -16.05
CA LEU A 32 18.54 -44.03 -16.52
C LEU A 32 17.52 -43.34 -17.44
N ARG A 33 17.23 -42.07 -17.15
CA ARG A 33 16.34 -41.22 -17.95
C ARG A 33 16.92 -40.97 -19.34
N CYS A 34 18.21 -40.68 -19.45
CA CYS A 34 18.88 -40.52 -20.74
C CYS A 34 18.81 -41.80 -21.59
N CYS A 35 19.07 -42.97 -20.99
CA CYS A 35 18.94 -44.26 -21.68
C CYS A 35 17.52 -44.47 -22.21
N ASN A 36 16.50 -44.15 -21.42
CA ASN A 36 15.11 -44.25 -21.84
C ASN A 36 14.78 -43.36 -23.03
N MET A 37 15.21 -42.09 -22.99
CA MET A 37 15.00 -41.17 -24.11
C MET A 37 15.76 -41.61 -25.37
N LEU A 38 16.99 -42.07 -25.24
CA LEU A 38 17.80 -42.61 -26.33
C LEU A 38 17.12 -43.81 -27.00
N LEU A 39 16.61 -44.75 -26.21
CA LEU A 39 15.91 -45.92 -26.70
C LEU A 39 14.55 -45.60 -27.35
N LYS A 40 13.86 -44.57 -26.87
CA LYS A 40 12.61 -44.09 -27.49
C LYS A 40 12.85 -43.44 -28.86
N ARG A 41 14.00 -42.79 -29.04
CA ARG A 41 14.32 -41.99 -30.24
C ARG A 41 15.10 -42.74 -31.30
N ASN A 42 15.86 -43.75 -30.92
CA ASN A 42 16.71 -44.50 -31.83
C ASN A 42 16.25 -45.96 -31.85
N SER A 43 15.37 -46.29 -32.81
CA SER A 43 14.84 -47.64 -33.00
C SER A 43 15.95 -48.66 -33.26
N ASP A 44 17.03 -48.23 -33.91
CA ASP A 44 18.17 -49.09 -34.24
C ASP A 44 18.97 -49.41 -32.98
N LEU A 45 19.26 -48.41 -32.16
CA LEU A 45 19.87 -48.60 -30.84
C LEU A 45 18.95 -49.44 -29.95
N ARG A 46 17.63 -49.22 -29.96
CA ARG A 46 16.67 -50.05 -29.22
C ARG A 46 16.72 -51.50 -29.69
N GLY A 47 16.78 -51.73 -31.00
CA GLY A 47 16.96 -53.05 -31.60
C GLY A 47 18.30 -53.68 -31.21
N LEU A 48 19.38 -52.91 -31.18
CA LEU A 48 20.71 -53.36 -30.76
C LEU A 48 20.77 -53.69 -29.26
N VAL A 49 20.11 -52.90 -28.42
CA VAL A 49 20.02 -53.15 -26.97
C VAL A 49 19.14 -54.37 -26.69
N GLN A 50 18.03 -54.53 -27.41
CA GLN A 50 17.20 -55.73 -27.36
C GLN A 50 17.99 -56.97 -27.81
N LYS A 51 18.76 -56.86 -28.90
CA LYS A 51 19.58 -57.93 -29.45
C LYS A 51 20.73 -58.30 -28.51
N SER A 52 21.48 -57.31 -28.05
CA SER A 52 22.57 -57.48 -27.07
C SER A 52 22.08 -58.16 -25.79
N TYR A 53 20.92 -57.73 -25.30
CA TYR A 53 20.27 -58.36 -24.15
C TYR A 53 19.85 -59.81 -24.44
N ALA A 54 19.17 -60.06 -25.56
CA ALA A 54 18.67 -61.39 -25.92
C ALA A 54 19.81 -62.40 -26.14
N GLU A 55 20.93 -61.93 -26.69
CA GLU A 55 22.10 -62.76 -27.00
C GLU A 55 23.12 -62.80 -25.84
N GLY A 56 22.92 -61.99 -24.79
CA GLY A 56 23.89 -61.82 -23.71
C GLY A 56 25.25 -61.29 -24.19
N ASN A 57 25.29 -60.66 -25.37
CA ASN A 57 26.51 -60.24 -26.03
C ASN A 57 26.65 -58.71 -25.95
N LEU A 58 27.50 -58.26 -25.02
CA LEU A 58 27.77 -56.83 -24.82
C LEU A 58 28.58 -56.22 -25.96
N ASP A 59 29.33 -57.03 -26.71
CA ASP A 59 30.20 -56.52 -27.77
C ASP A 59 29.39 -55.87 -28.90
N ILE A 60 28.11 -56.25 -29.08
CA ILE A 60 27.17 -55.56 -29.99
C ILE A 60 27.01 -54.08 -29.63
N LEU A 61 26.93 -53.76 -28.33
CA LEU A 61 26.82 -52.38 -27.86
C LEU A 61 28.19 -51.70 -27.80
N LYS A 62 29.27 -52.45 -27.58
CA LYS A 62 30.65 -51.92 -27.65
C LYS A 62 30.99 -51.51 -29.08
N ASP A 63 30.75 -52.36 -30.05
CA ASP A 63 30.99 -52.09 -31.47
C ASP A 63 30.15 -50.91 -31.95
N TYR A 64 28.92 -50.78 -31.44
CA TYR A 64 28.12 -49.59 -31.67
C TYR A 64 28.74 -48.33 -31.03
N ALA A 65 29.26 -48.44 -29.81
CA ALA A 65 29.87 -47.33 -29.07
C ALA A 65 31.27 -46.92 -29.57
N TYR A 66 32.04 -47.83 -30.16
CA TYR A 66 33.41 -47.61 -30.63
C TYR A 66 33.53 -47.55 -32.17
N GLY A 67 32.55 -48.07 -32.91
CA GLY A 67 32.63 -48.27 -34.37
C GLY A 67 32.03 -47.15 -35.22
N LYS A 68 31.27 -46.22 -34.65
CA LYS A 68 30.95 -44.96 -35.33
C LYS A 68 32.05 -43.96 -35.00
N ASN A 69 32.65 -43.35 -36.03
CA ASN A 69 33.58 -42.23 -35.89
C ASN A 69 33.05 -41.27 -34.81
N ASP A 70 33.92 -40.80 -33.92
CA ASP A 70 33.65 -39.92 -32.77
C ASP A 70 32.82 -38.65 -33.10
N GLN A 71 32.53 -38.39 -34.38
CA GLN A 71 31.69 -37.32 -34.89
C GLN A 71 30.19 -37.66 -35.02
N ASP A 72 29.81 -38.94 -35.19
CA ASP A 72 28.39 -39.35 -35.29
C ASP A 72 27.83 -39.92 -33.97
N PHE A 73 28.72 -40.25 -33.04
CA PHE A 73 28.34 -40.56 -31.68
C PHE A 73 28.23 -39.24 -30.92
N PRO A 74 27.06 -38.85 -30.37
CA PRO A 74 27.01 -37.71 -29.49
C PRO A 74 27.84 -38.09 -28.28
N SER A 75 29.08 -37.60 -28.24
CA SER A 75 30.09 -37.88 -27.21
C SER A 75 29.68 -37.41 -25.81
N HIS A 76 28.42 -36.98 -25.65
CA HIS A 76 27.79 -36.73 -24.38
C HIS A 76 26.25 -36.81 -24.55
N PRO A 77 25.52 -37.63 -23.77
CA PRO A 77 24.05 -37.56 -23.73
C PRO A 77 23.52 -36.18 -23.30
N ARG A 78 24.31 -35.41 -22.52
CA ARG A 78 24.03 -33.99 -22.25
C ARG A 78 24.20 -33.10 -23.49
N ALA A 79 25.08 -33.46 -24.44
CA ALA A 79 25.32 -32.68 -25.67
C ALA A 79 24.24 -32.85 -26.76
N MET A 80 23.32 -33.81 -26.64
CA MET A 80 22.26 -34.05 -27.64
C MET A 80 21.25 -32.90 -27.76
N ILE A 81 21.14 -32.01 -26.77
CA ILE A 81 20.37 -30.76 -26.89
C ILE A 81 21.24 -29.63 -27.47
N TYR A 82 22.53 -29.60 -27.12
CA TYR A 82 23.48 -28.56 -27.55
C TYR A 82 23.80 -28.56 -29.06
N TYR A 83 23.63 -29.70 -29.72
CA TYR A 83 23.84 -29.83 -31.18
C TYR A 83 22.56 -29.83 -32.00
N ARG A 84 21.42 -29.46 -31.41
CA ARG A 84 20.19 -29.31 -32.19
C ARG A 84 20.26 -28.05 -33.03
N GLU A 85 20.14 -28.25 -34.34
CA GLU A 85 20.15 -27.18 -35.34
C GLU A 85 19.13 -26.09 -35.00
N GLU A 86 18.02 -26.45 -34.36
CA GLU A 86 16.97 -25.52 -33.94
C GLU A 86 17.42 -24.49 -32.89
N PHE A 87 18.42 -24.81 -32.06
CA PHE A 87 18.94 -23.92 -31.00
C PHE A 87 20.34 -23.38 -31.28
N ARG A 88 20.92 -23.65 -32.45
CA ARG A 88 22.28 -23.22 -32.81
C ARG A 88 22.52 -21.73 -32.54
N GLU A 89 21.62 -20.87 -33.03
CA GLU A 89 21.71 -19.41 -32.83
C GLU A 89 21.65 -19.00 -31.35
N VAL A 90 20.90 -19.75 -30.53
CA VAL A 90 20.80 -19.50 -29.09
C VAL A 90 22.13 -19.82 -28.40
N PHE A 91 22.78 -20.92 -28.77
CA PHE A 91 24.08 -21.31 -28.21
C PHE A 91 25.20 -20.39 -28.70
N ASP A 92 25.20 -20.01 -29.98
CA ASP A 92 26.15 -19.03 -30.51
C ASP A 92 26.05 -17.71 -29.70
N LEU A 93 24.82 -17.26 -29.42
CA LEU A 93 24.59 -16.08 -28.58
C LEU A 93 25.08 -16.26 -27.14
N LEU A 94 24.82 -17.41 -26.49
CA LEU A 94 25.33 -17.70 -25.15
C LEU A 94 26.86 -17.68 -25.10
N GLU A 95 27.54 -18.21 -26.11
CA GLU A 95 29.01 -18.13 -26.19
C GLU A 95 29.50 -16.68 -26.31
N THR A 96 28.79 -15.82 -27.05
CA THR A 96 29.13 -14.38 -27.08
C THR A 96 28.92 -13.70 -25.71
N MET A 97 28.01 -14.22 -24.88
CA MET A 97 27.74 -13.70 -23.54
C MET A 97 28.73 -14.19 -22.48
N ARG A 98 29.49 -15.25 -22.75
CA ARG A 98 30.40 -15.89 -21.77
C ARG A 98 31.43 -14.91 -21.22
N ALA A 99 32.15 -14.19 -22.08
CA ALA A 99 33.17 -13.24 -21.64
C ALA A 99 32.58 -12.04 -20.86
N PRO A 100 31.47 -11.41 -21.30
CA PRO A 100 30.75 -10.42 -20.48
C PRO A 100 30.28 -10.94 -19.12
N LEU A 101 29.75 -12.17 -19.05
CA LEU A 101 29.32 -12.77 -17.78
C LEU A 101 30.49 -13.10 -16.87
N GLU A 102 31.64 -13.51 -17.41
CA GLU A 102 32.86 -13.74 -16.61
C GLU A 102 33.29 -12.44 -15.91
N LYS A 103 33.16 -11.30 -16.59
CA LYS A 103 33.34 -9.97 -15.99
C LYS A 103 32.28 -9.64 -14.93
N VAL A 104 31.06 -10.15 -15.06
CA VAL A 104 30.06 -10.02 -13.97
C VAL A 104 30.47 -10.85 -12.77
N VAL A 105 30.90 -12.09 -12.99
CA VAL A 105 31.31 -13.04 -11.94
C VAL A 105 32.50 -12.49 -11.16
N ASP A 106 33.55 -12.02 -11.84
CA ASP A 106 34.74 -11.46 -11.19
C ASP A 106 34.48 -10.07 -10.56
N GLY A 107 33.41 -9.38 -10.99
CA GLY A 107 33.01 -8.05 -10.54
C GLY A 107 33.70 -6.89 -11.26
N THR A 108 34.36 -7.15 -12.39
CA THR A 108 34.91 -6.13 -13.29
C THR A 108 33.81 -5.45 -14.12
N THR A 109 32.67 -6.11 -14.34
CA THR A 109 31.47 -5.46 -14.88
C THR A 109 30.89 -4.52 -13.84
N THR A 110 30.70 -3.28 -14.27
CA THR A 110 30.60 -2.12 -13.42
C THR A 110 29.15 -1.68 -13.14
N TYR A 111 28.23 -2.59 -12.84
CA TYR A 111 26.84 -2.24 -12.48
C TYR A 111 26.75 -1.24 -11.31
N ASN A 112 27.73 -1.30 -10.38
CA ASN A 112 27.85 -0.41 -9.22
C ASN A 112 29.07 0.53 -9.27
N SER A 113 29.86 0.56 -10.35
CA SER A 113 31.03 1.45 -10.37
C SER A 113 30.65 2.90 -10.64
N LEU A 114 29.53 3.11 -11.34
CA LEU A 114 28.98 4.43 -11.55
C LEU A 114 28.35 4.88 -10.24
N LYS A 115 29.19 5.55 -9.45
CA LYS A 115 28.74 6.28 -8.28
C LYS A 115 28.09 7.56 -8.77
N TRP A 116 26.88 7.77 -8.29
CA TRP A 116 26.19 9.03 -8.48
C TRP A 116 26.99 10.16 -7.84
N ASN A 117 27.14 11.26 -8.58
CA ASN A 117 27.73 12.50 -8.09
C ASN A 117 26.75 13.64 -8.34
N LEU A 118 26.90 14.70 -7.56
CA LEU A 118 26.10 15.90 -7.69
C LEU A 118 26.41 16.60 -9.03
N ARG A 119 25.38 16.97 -9.79
CA ARG A 119 25.56 17.63 -11.10
C ARG A 119 26.22 19.01 -11.02
N ASP A 120 25.93 19.76 -9.95
CA ASP A 120 26.52 21.08 -9.70
C ASP A 120 27.19 21.12 -8.33
N GLU A 121 28.42 20.61 -8.28
CA GLU A 121 29.26 20.68 -7.09
C GLU A 121 29.68 22.11 -6.76
N SER A 122 29.72 23.01 -7.74
CA SER A 122 30.21 24.39 -7.57
C SER A 122 29.26 25.25 -6.75
N ALA A 123 27.96 24.99 -6.86
CA ALA A 123 26.93 25.65 -6.08
C ALA A 123 26.79 25.08 -4.65
N THR A 124 27.53 24.02 -4.29
CA THR A 124 27.35 23.25 -3.05
C THR A 124 28.56 23.32 -2.13
N THR A 125 28.35 23.20 -0.83
CA THR A 125 29.46 23.17 0.14
C THR A 125 30.33 21.94 -0.07
N LYS A 126 31.64 22.08 0.11
CA LYS A 126 32.60 20.98 -0.06
C LYS A 126 32.27 19.79 0.85
N ASP A 127 31.83 20.06 2.08
CA ASP A 127 31.48 19.01 3.04
C ASP A 127 30.27 18.19 2.60
N ALA A 128 29.25 18.84 2.00
CA ALA A 128 28.08 18.14 1.46
C ALA A 128 28.44 17.29 0.23
N VAL A 129 29.29 17.81 -0.66
CA VAL A 129 29.79 17.06 -1.83
C VAL A 129 30.60 15.84 -1.38
N GLU A 130 31.50 16.00 -0.42
CA GLU A 130 32.31 14.91 0.11
C GLU A 130 31.45 13.85 0.83
N HIS A 131 30.46 14.30 1.61
CA HIS A 131 29.48 13.40 2.23
C HIS A 131 28.70 12.59 1.19
N ILE A 132 28.17 13.22 0.13
CA ILE A 132 27.46 12.54 -0.96
C ILE A 132 28.34 11.48 -1.62
N ARG A 133 29.61 11.81 -1.92
CA ARG A 133 30.57 10.86 -2.49
C ARG A 133 30.81 9.67 -1.56
N LYS A 134 30.91 9.93 -0.25
CA LYS A 134 31.09 8.89 0.77
C LYS A 134 29.91 7.91 0.82
N LEU A 135 28.67 8.37 0.59
CA LEU A 135 27.49 7.49 0.53
C LEU A 135 27.59 6.42 -0.56
N SER A 136 28.38 6.66 -1.62
CA SER A 136 28.60 5.71 -2.73
C SER A 136 27.29 5.17 -3.34
N ILE A 137 26.32 6.06 -3.54
CA ILE A 137 25.02 5.72 -4.12
C ILE A 137 25.20 5.36 -5.60
N PRO A 138 24.66 4.23 -6.09
CA PRO A 138 24.77 3.86 -7.50
C PRO A 138 23.88 4.73 -8.40
N CYS A 139 24.24 4.84 -9.69
CA CYS A 139 23.38 5.34 -10.76
C CYS A 139 23.50 4.45 -12.01
N GLN A 140 22.52 4.53 -12.91
CA GLN A 140 22.48 3.68 -14.10
C GLN A 140 23.47 4.15 -15.17
N TYR A 141 23.48 5.46 -15.42
CA TYR A 141 24.36 6.12 -16.38
C TYR A 141 24.98 7.37 -15.75
N PRO A 142 26.10 7.89 -16.31
CA PRO A 142 26.56 9.23 -15.97
C PRO A 142 25.41 10.23 -16.07
N ASP A 143 25.35 11.16 -15.12
CA ASP A 143 24.34 12.21 -15.04
C ASP A 143 22.89 11.77 -14.79
N THR A 144 22.58 10.48 -14.62
CA THR A 144 21.24 10.05 -14.17
C THR A 144 21.00 10.26 -12.67
N SER A 145 19.76 10.09 -12.23
CA SER A 145 19.42 10.20 -10.81
C SER A 145 20.01 9.06 -9.97
N PRO A 146 20.24 9.29 -8.67
CA PRO A 146 20.71 8.24 -7.78
C PRO A 146 19.67 7.14 -7.62
N LEU A 147 20.12 5.89 -7.62
CA LEU A 147 19.29 4.69 -7.45
C LEU A 147 19.30 4.27 -5.98
N LEU A 148 18.54 4.98 -5.15
CA LEU A 148 18.42 4.65 -3.72
C LEU A 148 17.91 3.22 -3.48
N ILE A 149 17.11 2.67 -4.41
CA ILE A 149 16.64 1.28 -4.34
C ILE A 149 17.77 0.24 -4.48
N LEU A 150 18.96 0.62 -4.96
CA LEU A 150 20.14 -0.24 -5.04
C LEU A 150 21.25 0.16 -4.04
N HIS A 151 21.07 1.25 -3.29
CA HIS A 151 22.03 1.67 -2.27
C HIS A 151 22.12 0.61 -1.16
N GLU A 152 23.34 0.19 -0.82
CA GLU A 152 23.59 -0.84 0.19
C GLU A 152 22.85 -2.18 -0.05
N SER A 153 22.54 -2.57 -1.30
CA SER A 153 21.85 -3.85 -1.56
C SER A 153 22.54 -5.05 -0.86
N GLY A 154 21.75 -5.84 -0.15
CA GLY A 154 22.19 -6.98 0.68
C GLY A 154 22.30 -6.66 2.18
N CYS A 155 22.13 -5.40 2.58
CA CYS A 155 22.30 -4.99 3.98
C CYS A 155 21.14 -5.41 4.91
N PHE A 156 20.00 -5.86 4.39
CA PHE A 156 18.86 -6.22 5.25
C PHE A 156 19.15 -7.47 6.09
N GLN A 157 20.14 -8.27 5.70
CA GLN A 157 20.57 -9.47 6.42
C GLN A 157 21.16 -9.13 7.80
N SER A 158 21.76 -7.95 7.97
CA SER A 158 22.31 -7.50 9.25
C SER A 158 21.28 -6.85 10.19
N GLU A 159 20.06 -6.59 9.70
CA GLU A 159 19.00 -5.90 10.44
C GLU A 159 17.94 -6.93 10.89
N PRO A 160 17.84 -7.29 12.18
CA PRO A 160 17.06 -8.45 12.61
C PRO A 160 15.58 -8.46 12.17
N ILE A 161 14.92 -7.31 12.22
CA ILE A 161 13.51 -7.17 11.83
C ILE A 161 13.35 -7.38 10.32
N LEU A 162 14.24 -6.79 9.51
CA LEU A 162 14.19 -6.91 8.06
C LEU A 162 14.60 -8.32 7.61
N ASN A 163 15.60 -8.92 8.24
CA ASN A 163 16.00 -10.29 7.97
C ASN A 163 14.88 -11.29 8.25
N LYS A 164 14.16 -11.13 9.38
CA LYS A 164 12.98 -11.95 9.70
C LYS A 164 11.89 -11.82 8.64
N ARG A 165 11.67 -10.61 8.12
CA ARG A 165 10.73 -10.35 7.03
C ARG A 165 11.17 -11.05 5.73
N LEU A 166 12.46 -11.02 5.40
CA LEU A 166 13.00 -11.74 4.25
C LEU A 166 12.79 -13.25 4.38
N GLU A 167 13.04 -13.84 5.55
CA GLU A 167 12.80 -15.27 5.81
C GLU A 167 11.31 -15.64 5.72
N HIS A 168 10.45 -14.72 6.15
CA HIS A 168 9.02 -14.89 6.00
C HIS A 168 8.57 -14.86 4.54
N ILE A 169 9.12 -13.97 3.70
CA ILE A 169 8.77 -13.88 2.27
C ILE A 169 9.38 -15.05 1.48
N PHE A 170 10.66 -15.31 1.68
CA PHE A 170 11.45 -16.31 0.95
C PHE A 170 11.46 -17.65 1.70
N THR A 171 10.26 -18.19 1.95
CA THR A 171 10.08 -19.49 2.59
C THR A 171 10.21 -20.61 1.55
N PRO A 172 11.20 -21.53 1.66
CA PRO A 172 11.36 -22.61 0.69
C PRO A 172 10.11 -23.48 0.55
N LYS A 173 9.83 -23.93 -0.69
CA LYS A 173 8.69 -24.78 -1.06
C LYS A 173 7.32 -24.16 -0.80
N GLN A 174 7.27 -22.86 -0.49
CA GLN A 174 6.05 -22.14 -0.16
C GLN A 174 5.87 -20.96 -1.14
N ASN A 175 5.17 -21.21 -2.24
CA ASN A 175 4.88 -20.16 -3.21
C ASN A 175 4.08 -19.03 -2.54
N THR A 176 4.43 -17.79 -2.85
CA THR A 176 3.95 -16.63 -2.10
C THR A 176 3.48 -15.50 -3.02
N PHE A 177 2.29 -14.97 -2.79
CA PHE A 177 1.83 -13.69 -3.30
C PHE A 177 2.14 -12.60 -2.27
N LEU A 178 2.99 -11.63 -2.65
CA LEU A 178 3.36 -10.48 -1.83
C LEU A 178 2.57 -9.26 -2.30
N VAL A 179 1.49 -8.92 -1.60
CA VAL A 179 0.54 -7.88 -2.02
C VAL A 179 0.49 -6.76 -0.99
N ASN A 180 0.76 -5.54 -1.42
CA ASN A 180 0.55 -4.32 -0.62
C ASN A 180 0.63 -3.09 -1.53
N SER A 181 0.30 -1.91 -1.04
CA SER A 181 0.26 -0.67 -1.84
C SER A 181 1.58 -0.32 -2.53
N SER A 182 1.49 0.46 -3.60
CA SER A 182 2.68 0.97 -4.28
C SER A 182 3.51 1.84 -3.33
N GLY A 183 4.83 1.61 -3.30
CA GLY A 183 5.76 2.35 -2.43
C GLY A 183 6.01 1.78 -1.04
N THR A 184 5.42 0.63 -0.68
CA THR A 184 5.67 -0.04 0.61
C THR A 184 6.99 -0.83 0.68
N GLY A 185 7.80 -0.86 -0.38
CA GLY A 185 9.12 -1.51 -0.38
C GLY A 185 9.19 -2.95 -0.93
N LYS A 186 8.11 -3.45 -1.55
CA LYS A 186 8.06 -4.78 -2.20
C LYS A 186 9.29 -5.08 -3.06
N THR A 187 9.57 -4.26 -4.07
CA THR A 187 10.71 -4.40 -4.98
C THR A 187 12.05 -4.47 -4.24
N ARG A 188 12.27 -3.60 -3.24
CA ARG A 188 13.50 -3.64 -2.43
C ARG A 188 13.61 -4.95 -1.65
N LEU A 189 12.52 -5.46 -1.09
CA LEU A 189 12.51 -6.76 -0.40
C LEU A 189 12.80 -7.93 -1.34
N LEU A 190 12.31 -7.87 -2.59
CA LEU A 190 12.67 -8.86 -3.61
C LEU A 190 14.17 -8.82 -3.93
N TYR A 191 14.74 -7.62 -4.08
CA TYR A 191 16.18 -7.46 -4.32
C TYR A 191 17.02 -7.96 -3.14
N GLU A 192 16.63 -7.63 -1.92
CA GLU A 192 17.33 -8.06 -0.71
C GLU A 192 17.24 -9.59 -0.51
N GLY A 193 16.07 -10.17 -0.77
CA GLY A 193 15.88 -11.62 -0.76
C GLY A 193 16.73 -12.33 -1.80
N LEU A 194 16.85 -11.78 -3.01
CA LEU A 194 17.73 -12.32 -4.07
C LEU A 194 19.22 -11.98 -3.88
N CYS A 195 19.56 -11.05 -2.98
CA CYS A 195 20.93 -10.94 -2.47
C CYS A 195 21.25 -12.04 -1.45
N LYS A 196 20.24 -12.53 -0.71
CA LYS A 196 20.38 -13.61 0.30
C LYS A 196 20.27 -15.01 -0.31
N HIS A 197 19.44 -15.18 -1.33
CA HIS A 197 19.12 -16.46 -1.95
C HIS A 197 19.42 -16.43 -3.45
N TRP A 198 19.83 -17.57 -4.01
CA TRP A 198 19.96 -17.71 -5.45
C TRP A 198 18.58 -17.69 -6.11
N GLY A 199 18.47 -17.05 -7.27
CA GLY A 199 17.18 -16.99 -7.94
C GLY A 199 17.13 -16.15 -9.19
N LEU A 200 15.95 -16.13 -9.81
CA LEU A 200 15.64 -15.40 -11.02
C LEU A 200 14.73 -14.22 -10.68
N PHE A 201 15.04 -13.05 -11.24
CA PHE A 201 14.22 -11.85 -11.11
C PHE A 201 13.54 -11.53 -12.44
N PHE A 202 12.23 -11.33 -12.38
CA PHE A 202 11.37 -10.89 -13.46
C PHE A 202 10.59 -9.66 -12.98
N THR A 203 10.24 -8.79 -13.92
CA THR A 203 9.25 -7.74 -13.67
C THR A 203 8.22 -7.76 -14.79
N ALA A 204 6.94 -7.68 -14.45
CA ALA A 204 5.88 -7.61 -15.44
C ALA A 204 5.78 -6.24 -16.13
N ALA A 205 6.42 -5.22 -15.56
CA ALA A 205 6.55 -3.88 -16.14
C ALA A 205 7.83 -3.21 -15.64
N VAL A 206 8.49 -2.46 -16.52
CA VAL A 206 9.63 -1.62 -16.15
C VAL A 206 9.12 -0.19 -15.94
N ASP A 207 9.40 0.39 -14.78
CA ASP A 207 9.03 1.78 -14.47
C ASP A 207 10.07 2.78 -15.02
N SER A 208 9.96 4.07 -14.69
CA SER A 208 10.91 5.09 -15.16
C SER A 208 12.35 4.92 -14.66
N SER A 209 12.59 4.00 -13.72
CA SER A 209 13.95 3.71 -13.27
C SER A 209 14.71 2.83 -14.26
N ASP A 210 14.03 2.30 -15.29
CA ASP A 210 14.59 1.41 -16.31
C ASP A 210 15.33 0.21 -15.68
N LEU A 211 14.82 -0.25 -14.52
CA LEU A 211 15.34 -1.38 -13.75
C LEU A 211 14.55 -2.66 -14.06
N GLY A 212 15.27 -3.70 -14.45
CA GLY A 212 14.72 -4.97 -14.91
C GLY A 212 14.82 -5.13 -16.42
N SER A 213 14.59 -6.35 -16.87
CA SER A 213 14.37 -6.59 -18.30
C SER A 213 12.94 -6.29 -18.68
N VAL A 214 12.76 -5.84 -19.91
CA VAL A 214 11.44 -5.64 -20.53
C VAL A 214 10.91 -6.92 -21.19
N ASP A 215 11.55 -8.07 -21.01
CA ASP A 215 11.21 -9.35 -21.65
C ASP A 215 9.74 -9.78 -21.44
N VAL A 216 9.25 -9.75 -20.20
CA VAL A 216 7.83 -10.06 -19.88
C VAL A 216 6.88 -9.00 -20.44
N ASP A 217 7.19 -7.73 -20.23
CA ASP A 217 6.36 -6.60 -20.67
C ASP A 217 6.18 -6.60 -22.20
N LEU A 218 7.27 -6.74 -22.96
CA LEU A 218 7.22 -6.87 -24.42
C LEU A 218 6.39 -8.06 -24.88
N ILE A 219 6.46 -9.21 -24.19
CA ILE A 219 5.64 -10.37 -24.56
C ILE A 219 4.16 -10.10 -24.35
N VAL A 220 3.82 -9.50 -23.21
CA VAL A 220 2.43 -9.19 -22.87
C VAL A 220 1.87 -8.10 -23.78
N ASP A 221 2.57 -6.99 -23.98
CA ASP A 221 2.02 -5.82 -24.66
C ASP A 221 2.28 -5.80 -26.18
N GLU A 222 3.36 -6.41 -26.66
CA GLU A 222 3.75 -6.36 -28.08
C GLU A 222 3.71 -7.71 -28.78
N TYR A 223 4.20 -8.80 -28.20
CA TYR A 223 4.29 -10.04 -28.98
C TYR A 223 2.98 -10.82 -29.04
N LEU A 224 2.36 -11.13 -27.90
CA LEU A 224 1.09 -11.89 -27.90
C LEU A 224 0.00 -11.22 -28.77
N PRO A 225 -0.27 -9.90 -28.65
CA PRO A 225 -1.35 -9.28 -29.41
C PRO A 225 -1.11 -9.24 -30.93
N TYR A 226 0.14 -9.34 -31.37
CA TYR A 226 0.52 -9.27 -32.78
C TYR A 226 0.67 -10.67 -33.42
N GLU A 227 0.62 -11.73 -32.63
CA GLU A 227 0.54 -13.09 -33.18
C GLU A 227 -0.80 -13.27 -33.91
N ARG A 228 -0.74 -13.66 -35.18
CA ARG A 228 -1.93 -13.69 -36.06
C ARG A 228 -3.07 -14.59 -35.55
N SER A 229 -2.72 -15.59 -34.74
CA SER A 229 -3.66 -16.56 -34.18
C SER A 229 -4.12 -16.20 -32.76
N PHE A 230 -3.64 -15.10 -32.18
CA PHE A 230 -4.07 -14.64 -30.86
C PHE A 230 -5.45 -13.99 -30.92
N THR A 231 -6.32 -14.38 -30.00
CA THR A 231 -7.67 -13.82 -29.87
C THR A 231 -7.77 -13.00 -28.59
N ALA A 232 -7.64 -11.69 -28.68
CA ALA A 232 -7.62 -10.80 -27.50
C ALA A 232 -8.93 -10.78 -26.71
N VAL A 233 -10.07 -11.02 -27.36
CA VAL A 233 -11.40 -11.02 -26.74
C VAL A 233 -12.16 -12.27 -27.15
N LEU A 234 -12.31 -13.20 -26.21
CA LEU A 234 -13.11 -14.41 -26.38
C LEU A 234 -14.58 -14.12 -26.08
N ARG A 235 -15.45 -14.22 -27.10
CA ARG A 235 -16.90 -14.02 -26.94
C ARG A 235 -17.52 -15.15 -26.11
N ASN A 236 -18.42 -14.82 -25.19
CA ASN A 236 -18.98 -15.75 -24.20
C ASN A 236 -19.72 -16.95 -24.82
N GLU A 237 -20.34 -16.77 -25.98
CA GLU A 237 -21.23 -17.77 -26.60
C GLU A 237 -20.46 -18.99 -27.16
N ASP A 238 -19.17 -18.83 -27.51
CA ASP A 238 -18.36 -19.85 -28.18
C ASP A 238 -17.07 -20.23 -27.40
N ALA A 239 -16.78 -19.54 -26.30
CA ALA A 239 -15.54 -19.69 -25.54
C ALA A 239 -15.72 -20.65 -24.36
N THR A 240 -15.77 -21.95 -24.63
CA THR A 240 -15.49 -22.96 -23.59
C THR A 240 -13.96 -23.04 -23.37
N PRO A 241 -13.49 -23.54 -22.21
CA PRO A 241 -12.07 -23.78 -21.98
C PRO A 241 -11.40 -24.63 -23.08
N ASP A 242 -12.17 -25.52 -23.71
CA ASP A 242 -11.70 -26.41 -24.79
C ASP A 242 -11.88 -25.81 -26.20
N SER A 243 -12.37 -24.57 -26.30
CA SER A 243 -12.51 -23.92 -27.61
C SER A 243 -11.15 -23.74 -28.27
N LYS A 244 -11.12 -23.89 -29.60
CA LYS A 244 -9.88 -23.78 -30.39
C LYS A 244 -9.15 -22.46 -30.14
N ALA A 245 -9.88 -21.35 -29.96
CA ALA A 245 -9.30 -20.03 -29.69
C ALA A 245 -8.61 -19.97 -28.32
N VAL A 246 -9.25 -20.50 -27.26
CA VAL A 246 -8.64 -20.59 -25.92
C VAL A 246 -7.37 -21.45 -25.97
N LEU A 247 -7.46 -22.65 -26.54
CA LEU A 247 -6.31 -23.56 -26.66
C LEU A 247 -5.16 -22.95 -27.46
N THR A 248 -5.47 -22.18 -28.50
CA THR A 248 -4.47 -21.46 -29.30
C THR A 248 -3.79 -20.37 -28.48
N ASN A 249 -4.56 -19.55 -27.74
CA ASN A 249 -4.01 -18.51 -26.88
C ASN A 249 -3.13 -19.11 -25.77
N VAL A 250 -3.59 -20.17 -25.09
CA VAL A 250 -2.82 -20.90 -24.07
C VAL A 250 -1.52 -21.45 -24.67
N ALA A 251 -1.56 -22.03 -25.88
CA ALA A 251 -0.36 -22.51 -26.56
C ALA A 251 0.61 -21.35 -26.90
N LEU A 252 0.12 -20.19 -27.33
CA LEU A 252 0.97 -19.02 -27.59
C LEU A 252 1.61 -18.49 -26.29
N ALA A 253 0.84 -18.42 -25.22
CA ALA A 253 1.33 -18.03 -23.89
C ALA A 253 2.39 -19.02 -23.39
N HIS A 254 2.11 -20.33 -23.47
CA HIS A 254 3.05 -21.38 -23.10
C HIS A 254 4.37 -21.26 -23.85
N ARG A 255 4.35 -21.12 -25.18
CA ARG A 255 5.59 -20.93 -25.97
C ARG A 255 6.37 -19.71 -25.50
N SER A 256 5.68 -18.59 -25.32
CA SER A 256 6.30 -17.30 -25.03
C SER A 256 6.93 -17.28 -23.64
N PHE A 257 6.18 -17.71 -22.63
CA PHE A 257 6.63 -17.69 -21.24
C PHE A 257 7.61 -18.82 -20.91
N SER A 258 7.53 -19.98 -21.58
CA SER A 258 8.60 -20.99 -21.55
C SER A 258 9.90 -20.43 -22.16
N GLY A 259 9.81 -19.69 -23.27
CA GLY A 259 10.97 -19.05 -23.90
C GLY A 259 11.67 -18.02 -23.00
N ILE A 260 10.90 -17.19 -22.30
CA ILE A 260 11.41 -16.25 -21.28
C ILE A 260 12.13 -17.00 -20.16
N LEU A 261 11.48 -18.02 -19.59
CA LEU A 261 12.05 -18.81 -18.50
C LEU A 261 13.35 -19.52 -18.94
N LEU A 262 13.35 -20.11 -20.14
CA LEU A 262 14.52 -20.78 -20.70
C LEU A 262 15.69 -19.81 -20.93
N ALA A 263 15.44 -18.60 -21.48
CA ALA A 263 16.48 -17.59 -21.66
C ALA A 263 17.19 -17.24 -20.34
N ARG A 264 16.42 -17.11 -19.25
CA ARG A 264 16.93 -16.81 -17.91
C ARG A 264 17.69 -17.97 -17.30
N LEU A 265 17.14 -19.19 -17.42
CA LEU A 265 17.80 -20.41 -16.94
C LEU A 265 19.12 -20.67 -17.65
N LEU A 266 19.18 -20.51 -18.98
CA LEU A 266 20.41 -20.69 -19.75
C LEU A 266 21.49 -19.68 -19.35
N THR A 267 21.12 -18.40 -19.21
CA THR A 267 22.03 -17.35 -18.75
C THR A 267 22.49 -17.62 -17.31
N PHE A 268 21.58 -18.04 -16.43
CA PHE A 268 21.88 -18.36 -15.05
C PHE A 268 22.81 -19.57 -14.94
N LYS A 269 22.55 -20.63 -15.72
CA LYS A 269 23.43 -21.80 -15.82
C LYS A 269 24.84 -21.38 -16.22
N LEU A 270 24.98 -20.60 -17.29
CA LEU A 270 26.27 -20.09 -17.75
C LEU A 270 26.98 -19.27 -16.66
N TYR A 271 26.25 -18.41 -15.95
CA TYR A 271 26.79 -17.66 -14.82
C TYR A 271 27.30 -18.57 -13.70
N VAL A 272 26.53 -19.59 -13.33
CA VAL A 272 26.88 -20.56 -12.27
C VAL A 272 28.08 -21.42 -12.68
N GLU A 273 28.16 -21.84 -13.94
CA GLU A 273 29.33 -22.55 -14.48
C GLU A 273 30.62 -21.73 -14.33
N LEU A 274 30.53 -20.42 -14.60
CA LEU A 274 31.65 -19.49 -14.45
C LEU A 274 32.02 -19.30 -12.98
N VAL A 275 31.04 -19.20 -12.07
CA VAL A 275 31.28 -19.15 -10.62
C VAL A 275 31.94 -20.44 -10.12
N ALA A 276 31.50 -21.60 -10.60
CA ALA A 276 31.99 -22.92 -10.22
C ALA A 276 33.44 -23.20 -10.64
N LYS A 277 34.05 -22.35 -11.49
CA LYS A 277 35.51 -22.37 -11.71
C LYS A 277 36.30 -21.91 -10.48
N GLY A 278 35.65 -21.19 -9.56
CA GLY A 278 36.19 -20.74 -8.28
C GLY A 278 35.27 -21.13 -7.12
N GLU A 279 35.34 -20.38 -6.03
CA GLU A 279 34.50 -20.60 -4.85
C GLU A 279 33.19 -19.82 -4.91
N PHE A 280 32.10 -20.44 -4.45
CA PHE A 280 30.82 -19.77 -4.29
C PHE A 280 30.90 -18.75 -3.15
N GLN A 281 30.64 -17.48 -3.45
CA GLN A 281 30.63 -16.39 -2.47
C GLN A 281 29.27 -15.69 -2.48
N GLU A 282 28.87 -15.14 -1.33
CA GLU A 282 27.61 -14.38 -1.19
C GLU A 282 27.52 -13.19 -2.17
N ILE A 283 28.66 -12.56 -2.51
CA ILE A 283 28.70 -11.46 -3.48
C ILE A 283 28.24 -11.88 -4.88
N HIS A 284 28.37 -13.17 -5.24
CA HIS A 284 27.93 -13.67 -6.53
C HIS A 284 26.40 -13.62 -6.68
N LYS A 285 25.63 -13.76 -5.59
CA LYS A 285 24.16 -13.61 -5.62
C LYS A 285 23.78 -12.18 -5.97
N LYS A 286 24.41 -11.21 -5.29
CA LYS A 286 24.22 -9.78 -5.56
C LYS A 286 24.61 -9.41 -7.00
N ARG A 287 25.76 -9.88 -7.49
CA ARG A 287 26.21 -9.66 -8.88
C ARG A 287 25.24 -10.25 -9.90
N TRP A 288 24.73 -11.45 -9.64
CA TRP A 288 23.71 -12.08 -10.47
C TRP A 288 22.40 -11.29 -10.50
N LEU A 289 21.90 -10.85 -9.34
CA LEU A 289 20.73 -9.99 -9.28
C LEU A 289 20.92 -8.70 -10.09
N LEU A 290 22.07 -8.02 -9.95
CA LEU A 290 22.35 -6.79 -10.70
C LEU A 290 22.38 -7.03 -12.21
N ALA A 291 22.91 -8.16 -12.67
CA ALA A 291 22.87 -8.52 -14.09
C ALA A 291 21.44 -8.75 -14.62
N GLN A 292 20.49 -9.12 -13.75
CA GLN A 292 19.08 -9.26 -14.10
C GLN A 292 18.31 -7.94 -14.07
N ILE A 293 18.70 -7.03 -13.18
CA ILE A 293 18.14 -5.67 -13.06
C ILE A 293 18.70 -4.75 -14.15
N GLN A 294 19.95 -4.93 -14.56
CA GLN A 294 20.60 -4.15 -15.61
C GLN A 294 21.09 -5.09 -16.72
N PRO A 295 20.19 -5.61 -17.57
CA PRO A 295 20.50 -6.68 -18.52
C PRO A 295 21.35 -6.25 -19.73
N TYR A 296 22.05 -5.11 -19.66
CA TYR A 296 22.73 -4.45 -20.77
C TYR A 296 24.25 -4.67 -20.80
N PHE A 297 24.73 -5.76 -20.17
CA PHE A 297 26.15 -6.01 -19.96
C PHE A 297 26.94 -6.54 -21.16
N THR A 298 26.26 -6.66 -22.31
CA THR A 298 26.88 -7.06 -23.58
C THR A 298 27.10 -5.82 -24.46
N ASP A 299 26.35 -5.67 -25.54
CA ASP A 299 26.46 -4.58 -26.51
C ASP A 299 25.42 -3.47 -26.27
N GLY A 300 25.05 -3.26 -25.00
CA GLY A 300 24.03 -2.29 -24.60
C GLY A 300 22.59 -2.71 -24.89
N ARG A 301 22.36 -3.95 -25.35
CA ARG A 301 21.03 -4.52 -25.52
C ARG A 301 20.65 -5.40 -24.33
N ASP A 302 19.35 -5.49 -24.06
CA ASP A 302 18.81 -6.40 -23.06
C ASP A 302 19.03 -7.85 -23.51
N VAL A 303 19.96 -8.54 -22.85
CA VAL A 303 20.36 -9.91 -23.20
C VAL A 303 19.20 -10.90 -23.15
N PHE A 304 18.26 -10.71 -22.23
CA PHE A 304 17.14 -11.64 -22.05
C PHE A 304 16.13 -11.48 -23.18
N VAL A 305 15.88 -10.25 -23.62
CA VAL A 305 15.05 -9.98 -24.81
C VAL A 305 15.68 -10.57 -26.07
N VAL A 306 16.99 -10.43 -26.26
CA VAL A 306 17.69 -10.97 -27.44
C VAL A 306 17.65 -12.51 -27.45
N LEU A 307 17.94 -13.16 -26.31
CA LEU A 307 17.85 -14.62 -26.18
C LEU A 307 16.42 -15.11 -26.37
N GLN A 308 15.44 -14.49 -25.70
CA GLN A 308 14.03 -14.83 -25.82
C GLN A 308 13.55 -14.70 -27.27
N SER A 309 13.90 -13.63 -27.97
CA SER A 309 13.53 -13.46 -29.37
C SER A 309 14.14 -14.53 -30.26
N THR A 310 15.36 -14.98 -29.96
CA THR A 310 16.05 -16.03 -30.71
C THR A 310 15.38 -17.38 -30.47
N ILE A 311 15.07 -17.71 -29.22
CA ILE A 311 14.29 -18.89 -28.83
C ILE A 311 12.91 -18.88 -29.51
N ARG A 312 12.23 -17.74 -29.55
CA ARG A 312 10.90 -17.62 -30.20
C ARG A 312 10.96 -17.91 -31.70
N LYS A 313 12.00 -17.40 -32.38
CA LYS A 313 12.24 -17.59 -33.83
C LYS A 313 12.71 -18.99 -34.19
N SER A 314 13.23 -19.74 -33.22
CA SER A 314 13.64 -21.13 -33.42
C SER A 314 12.48 -22.00 -33.91
N ARG A 315 12.81 -23.04 -34.69
CA ARG A 315 11.84 -24.07 -35.11
C ARG A 315 11.55 -25.09 -34.00
N ALA A 316 12.00 -24.84 -32.77
CA ALA A 316 11.82 -25.76 -31.66
C ALA A 316 10.34 -26.01 -31.38
N SER A 317 9.99 -27.28 -31.20
CA SER A 317 8.65 -27.67 -30.75
C SER A 317 8.43 -27.33 -29.28
N TYR A 318 7.18 -27.32 -28.85
CA TYR A 318 6.80 -27.13 -27.44
C TYR A 318 7.48 -28.15 -26.52
N ALA A 319 7.38 -29.44 -26.85
CA ALA A 319 8.00 -30.50 -26.08
C ALA A 319 9.53 -30.36 -26.00
N LEU A 320 10.18 -29.85 -27.05
CA LEU A 320 11.61 -29.59 -27.02
C LEU A 320 11.97 -28.42 -26.09
N LEU A 321 11.19 -27.33 -26.10
CA LEU A 321 11.37 -26.23 -25.15
C LEU A 321 11.28 -26.72 -23.71
N ASP A 322 10.28 -27.54 -23.40
CA ASP A 322 10.06 -28.09 -22.06
C ASP A 322 11.21 -29.04 -21.65
N GLU A 323 11.67 -29.89 -22.57
CA GLU A 323 12.86 -30.74 -22.36
C GLU A 323 14.10 -29.89 -22.07
N CYS A 324 14.31 -28.79 -22.80
CA CYS A 324 15.44 -27.88 -22.58
C CYS A 324 15.37 -27.18 -21.22
N ILE A 325 14.19 -26.74 -20.79
CA ILE A 325 13.97 -26.14 -19.47
C ILE A 325 14.32 -27.14 -18.37
N MET A 326 13.74 -28.35 -18.44
CA MET A 326 13.96 -29.40 -17.45
C MET A 326 15.43 -29.81 -17.38
N GLN A 327 16.10 -29.97 -18.52
CA GLN A 327 17.53 -30.30 -18.56
C GLN A 327 18.37 -29.16 -17.96
N CYS A 328 18.06 -27.91 -18.30
CA CYS A 328 18.79 -26.77 -17.78
C CYS A 328 18.65 -26.67 -16.25
N ILE A 329 17.45 -26.91 -15.71
CA ILE A 329 17.21 -26.96 -14.26
C ILE A 329 18.03 -28.10 -13.62
N GLU A 330 17.99 -29.31 -14.20
CA GLU A 330 18.74 -30.46 -13.71
C GLU A 330 20.25 -30.18 -13.68
N ASP A 331 20.78 -29.54 -14.73
CA ASP A 331 22.19 -29.17 -14.80
C ASP A 331 22.56 -28.10 -13.76
N ILE A 332 21.71 -27.10 -13.54
CA ILE A 332 21.89 -26.11 -12.46
C ILE A 332 21.94 -26.81 -11.10
N ILE A 333 20.98 -27.70 -10.82
CA ILE A 333 20.94 -28.44 -9.55
C ILE A 333 22.22 -29.26 -9.37
N ASN A 334 22.63 -30.01 -10.39
CA ASN A 334 23.85 -30.82 -10.36
C ASN A 334 25.10 -29.97 -10.11
N LEU A 335 25.19 -28.77 -10.71
CA LEU A 335 26.30 -27.83 -10.45
C LEU A 335 26.33 -27.40 -8.99
N PHE A 336 25.16 -27.13 -8.39
CA PHE A 336 25.06 -26.73 -6.99
C PHE A 336 25.26 -27.89 -6.01
N GLU A 337 24.77 -29.10 -6.28
CA GLU A 337 24.94 -30.25 -5.37
C GLU A 337 26.41 -30.58 -5.13
N ARG A 338 27.28 -30.31 -6.11
CA ARG A 338 28.74 -30.47 -5.97
C ARG A 338 29.40 -29.46 -5.03
N HIS A 339 28.82 -28.28 -4.87
CA HIS A 339 29.43 -27.15 -4.16
C HIS A 339 28.67 -26.73 -2.88
N SER A 340 27.36 -26.91 -2.85
CA SER A 340 26.45 -26.49 -1.79
C SER A 340 25.17 -27.35 -1.80
N PRO A 341 25.23 -28.58 -1.24
CA PRO A 341 24.07 -29.44 -1.10
C PRO A 341 23.02 -28.76 -0.20
N ALA A 342 21.75 -28.85 -0.59
CA ALA A 342 20.59 -28.16 0.01
C ALA A 342 20.30 -26.72 -0.45
N SER A 343 20.89 -26.26 -1.56
CA SER A 343 20.53 -24.97 -2.16
C SER A 343 19.05 -24.93 -2.59
N GLN A 344 18.34 -23.88 -2.16
CA GLN A 344 16.99 -23.53 -2.61
C GLN A 344 17.07 -22.33 -3.55
N PHE A 345 16.22 -22.33 -4.58
CA PHE A 345 16.18 -21.26 -5.57
C PHE A 345 14.84 -20.53 -5.50
N PHE A 346 14.85 -19.25 -5.88
CA PHE A 346 13.64 -18.45 -5.93
C PHE A 346 13.38 -17.87 -7.32
N VAL A 347 12.12 -17.71 -7.67
CA VAL A 347 11.68 -16.96 -8.85
C VAL A 347 10.82 -15.82 -8.38
N ALA A 348 11.34 -14.60 -8.47
CA ALA A 348 10.61 -13.38 -8.11
C ALA A 348 9.99 -12.76 -9.37
N LEU A 349 8.67 -12.53 -9.35
CA LEU A 349 7.96 -11.77 -10.38
C LEU A 349 7.41 -10.49 -9.74
N ASP A 350 8.00 -9.35 -10.07
CA ASP A 350 7.57 -8.04 -9.58
C ASP A 350 6.52 -7.39 -10.47
N GLU A 351 5.83 -6.38 -9.95
CA GLU A 351 4.78 -5.60 -10.62
C GLU A 351 3.68 -6.46 -11.30
N ALA A 352 3.38 -7.62 -10.72
CA ALA A 352 2.41 -8.58 -11.25
C ALA A 352 0.99 -8.01 -11.41
N ASN A 353 0.66 -6.92 -10.71
CA ASN A 353 -0.57 -6.16 -10.92
C ASN A 353 -0.73 -5.62 -12.34
N VAL A 354 0.37 -5.36 -13.07
CA VAL A 354 0.26 -4.95 -14.47
C VAL A 354 -0.22 -6.12 -15.31
N ALA A 355 0.41 -7.29 -15.20
CA ALA A 355 -0.02 -8.50 -15.89
C ALA A 355 -1.43 -8.99 -15.47
N SER A 356 -1.88 -8.73 -14.24
CA SER A 356 -3.23 -9.08 -13.78
C SER A 356 -4.34 -8.25 -14.45
N GLN A 357 -3.98 -7.11 -15.05
CA GLN A 357 -4.91 -6.22 -15.75
C GLN A 357 -4.85 -6.37 -17.28
N ARG A 358 -3.92 -7.19 -17.81
CA ARG A 358 -3.75 -7.40 -19.25
C ARG A 358 -4.46 -8.67 -19.71
N HIS A 359 -5.05 -8.59 -20.90
CA HIS A 359 -5.67 -9.71 -21.60
C HIS A 359 -6.71 -10.47 -20.76
N THR A 360 -7.48 -9.75 -19.92
CA THR A 360 -8.48 -10.31 -18.99
C THR A 360 -9.58 -11.12 -19.66
N LEU A 361 -9.77 -10.96 -20.98
CA LEU A 361 -10.76 -11.67 -21.79
C LEU A 361 -10.13 -12.60 -22.85
N ALA A 362 -8.81 -12.72 -22.89
CA ALA A 362 -8.11 -13.54 -23.88
C ALA A 362 -7.92 -14.99 -23.40
N PHE A 363 -8.04 -15.25 -22.10
CA PHE A 363 -7.89 -16.58 -21.52
C PHE A 363 -9.12 -16.95 -20.71
N ARG A 364 -9.34 -18.25 -20.52
CA ARG A 364 -10.51 -18.77 -19.83
C ARG A 364 -10.23 -20.13 -19.19
N SER A 365 -10.70 -20.32 -17.96
CA SER A 365 -10.76 -21.63 -17.30
C SER A 365 -12.21 -22.04 -17.03
N ALA A 366 -12.40 -23.18 -16.36
CA ALA A 366 -13.72 -23.61 -15.90
C ALA A 366 -14.40 -22.58 -14.97
N HIS A 367 -13.62 -21.66 -14.37
CA HIS A 367 -14.12 -20.60 -13.48
C HIS A 367 -14.37 -19.26 -14.20
N GLY A 368 -14.26 -19.21 -15.52
CA GLY A 368 -14.49 -18.01 -16.32
C GLY A 368 -13.22 -17.38 -16.89
N PRO A 369 -13.33 -16.16 -17.44
CA PRO A 369 -12.20 -15.46 -18.05
C PRO A 369 -11.18 -15.01 -16.99
N HIS A 370 -9.90 -14.97 -17.38
CA HIS A 370 -8.80 -14.60 -16.48
C HIS A 370 -7.65 -13.89 -17.22
N PRO A 371 -6.80 -13.12 -16.52
CA PRO A 371 -5.73 -12.35 -17.13
C PRO A 371 -4.50 -13.18 -17.47
N VAL A 372 -3.62 -12.59 -18.28
CA VAL A 372 -2.35 -13.21 -18.69
C VAL A 372 -1.44 -13.58 -17.51
N LEU A 373 -1.52 -12.87 -16.38
CA LEU A 373 -0.76 -13.22 -15.17
C LEU A 373 -0.95 -14.69 -14.76
N LYS A 374 -2.20 -15.20 -14.83
CA LYS A 374 -2.48 -16.58 -14.45
C LYS A 374 -1.77 -17.56 -15.38
N GLU A 375 -1.69 -17.26 -16.67
CA GLU A 375 -0.96 -18.08 -17.66
C GLU A 375 0.55 -18.05 -17.41
N ILE A 376 1.13 -16.88 -17.12
CA ILE A 376 2.56 -16.74 -16.76
C ILE A 376 2.90 -17.69 -15.61
N ILE A 377 2.12 -17.60 -14.53
CA ILE A 377 2.37 -18.40 -13.33
C ILE A 377 2.12 -19.88 -13.61
N GLN A 378 1.08 -20.24 -14.36
CA GLN A 378 0.79 -21.64 -14.68
C GLN A 378 1.92 -22.30 -15.48
N VAL A 379 2.43 -21.63 -16.51
CA VAL A 379 3.51 -22.12 -17.37
C VAL A 379 4.81 -22.28 -16.55
N TRP A 380 5.16 -21.30 -15.73
CA TRP A 380 6.37 -21.42 -14.91
C TRP A 380 6.21 -22.47 -13.81
N HIS A 381 5.07 -22.51 -13.13
CA HIS A 381 4.80 -23.50 -12.11
C HIS A 381 4.81 -24.93 -12.66
N SER A 382 4.31 -25.18 -13.89
CA SER A 382 4.38 -26.52 -14.49
C SER A 382 5.80 -27.03 -14.68
N HIS A 383 6.77 -26.13 -14.91
CA HIS A 383 8.19 -26.50 -15.01
C HIS A 383 8.88 -26.60 -13.64
N LEU A 384 8.46 -25.78 -12.67
CA LEU A 384 9.22 -25.57 -11.43
C LEU A 384 8.70 -26.35 -10.21
N HIS A 385 7.43 -26.75 -10.16
CA HIS A 385 6.80 -27.32 -8.95
C HIS A 385 7.48 -28.59 -8.41
N ALA A 386 8.10 -29.39 -9.27
CA ALA A 386 8.82 -30.62 -8.89
C ALA A 386 10.32 -30.41 -8.64
N THR A 387 10.75 -29.15 -8.47
CA THR A 387 12.15 -28.73 -8.40
C THR A 387 12.39 -27.89 -7.14
N PRO A 388 13.65 -27.56 -6.75
CA PRO A 388 13.94 -26.73 -5.59
C PRO A 388 13.66 -25.22 -5.80
N PHE A 389 12.93 -24.84 -6.86
CA PHE A 389 12.54 -23.45 -7.12
C PHE A 389 11.22 -23.10 -6.43
N THR A 390 11.18 -21.95 -5.76
CA THR A 390 9.98 -21.39 -5.10
C THR A 390 9.63 -20.03 -5.68
N MET A 391 8.35 -19.77 -5.93
CA MET A 391 7.91 -18.51 -6.55
C MET A 391 7.50 -17.46 -5.52
N VAL A 392 7.89 -16.21 -5.76
CA VAL A 392 7.41 -15.02 -5.04
C VAL A 392 6.85 -14.05 -6.08
N VAL A 393 5.53 -13.85 -6.08
CA VAL A 393 4.84 -12.98 -7.03
C VAL A 393 4.38 -11.73 -6.29
N ALA A 394 4.99 -10.57 -6.59
CA ALA A 394 4.70 -9.32 -5.94
C ALA A 394 3.87 -8.39 -6.82
N GLY A 395 2.94 -7.67 -6.21
CA GLY A 395 2.12 -6.68 -6.90
C GLY A 395 1.35 -5.77 -5.96
N THR A 396 0.79 -4.69 -6.48
CA THR A 396 -0.07 -3.80 -5.70
C THR A 396 -1.43 -4.43 -5.40
N TYR A 397 -2.03 -5.06 -6.41
CA TYR A 397 -3.23 -5.85 -6.29
C TYR A 397 -3.20 -7.02 -7.28
N ILE A 398 -3.40 -8.22 -6.74
CA ILE A 398 -3.54 -9.44 -7.52
C ILE A 398 -4.90 -10.03 -7.12
N PRO A 399 -5.89 -10.08 -8.02
CA PRO A 399 -7.21 -10.57 -7.67
C PRO A 399 -7.16 -12.06 -7.30
N ASP A 400 -7.52 -12.39 -6.06
CA ASP A 400 -7.54 -13.75 -5.53
C ASP A 400 -8.55 -14.65 -6.27
N ILE A 401 -9.59 -14.05 -6.87
CA ILE A 401 -10.64 -14.74 -7.62
C ILE A 401 -10.10 -15.62 -8.74
N TYR A 402 -8.94 -15.28 -9.31
CA TYR A 402 -8.31 -16.07 -10.36
C TYR A 402 -7.55 -17.30 -9.84
N PHE A 403 -7.28 -17.37 -8.53
CA PHE A 403 -6.42 -18.35 -7.87
C PHE A 403 -7.16 -19.16 -6.79
N LYS A 404 -8.45 -19.46 -6.99
CA LYS A 404 -9.28 -20.25 -6.05
C LYS A 404 -9.24 -21.77 -6.28
N GLU A 405 -8.66 -22.23 -7.39
CA GLU A 405 -8.52 -23.66 -7.72
C GLU A 405 -7.61 -24.40 -6.74
N ASP A 406 -7.79 -25.72 -6.59
CA ASP A 406 -7.07 -26.54 -5.59
C ASP A 406 -5.55 -26.42 -5.65
N LYS A 407 -4.98 -26.30 -6.86
CA LYS A 407 -3.53 -26.15 -7.06
C LYS A 407 -2.95 -24.86 -6.46
N TRP A 408 -3.79 -23.88 -6.14
CA TRP A 408 -3.39 -22.61 -5.54
C TRP A 408 -3.59 -22.58 -4.02
N LYS A 409 -4.23 -23.61 -3.43
CA LYS A 409 -4.46 -23.67 -1.96
C LYS A 409 -3.16 -23.68 -1.16
N GLU A 410 -2.09 -24.20 -1.76
CA GLU A 410 -0.75 -24.20 -1.18
C GLU A 410 -0.04 -22.85 -1.32
N TRP A 411 -0.59 -21.89 -2.06
CA TRP A 411 -0.02 -20.55 -2.17
C TRP A 411 -0.43 -19.69 -0.98
N ARG A 412 0.52 -18.94 -0.45
CA ARG A 412 0.29 -18.03 0.68
C ARG A 412 0.16 -16.60 0.18
N TRP A 413 -0.75 -15.85 0.78
CA TRP A 413 -0.91 -14.40 0.58
C TRP A 413 -0.34 -13.67 1.79
N ILE A 414 0.57 -12.73 1.55
CA ILE A 414 1.16 -11.90 2.62
C ILE A 414 1.29 -10.45 2.18
N SER A 415 1.27 -9.55 3.16
CA SER A 415 1.50 -8.10 3.00
C SER A 415 2.70 -7.58 3.80
N SER A 416 3.58 -8.49 4.26
CA SER A 416 4.72 -8.20 5.13
C SER A 416 5.81 -7.37 4.44
N THR A 417 5.52 -6.10 4.17
CA THR A 417 6.45 -5.14 3.58
C THR A 417 7.00 -4.16 4.62
N GLY A 418 6.23 -3.94 5.69
CA GLY A 418 6.48 -2.89 6.67
C GLY A 418 6.13 -1.49 6.17
N ALA A 419 6.33 -0.51 7.05
CA ALA A 419 6.18 0.91 6.81
C ALA A 419 6.96 1.70 7.90
N PHE A 420 7.10 3.00 7.72
CA PHE A 420 7.58 3.92 8.75
C PHE A 420 6.44 4.29 9.71
N ASP A 421 6.07 3.33 10.54
CA ASP A 421 5.04 3.47 11.58
C ASP A 421 5.64 3.87 12.94
N ASN A 422 6.97 3.88 13.04
CA ASN A 422 7.74 4.33 14.20
C ASN A 422 8.68 5.47 13.80
N ILE A 423 8.70 6.53 14.61
CA ILE A 423 9.54 7.72 14.37
C ILE A 423 11.03 7.37 14.35
N GLU A 424 11.48 6.47 15.22
CA GLU A 424 12.87 6.08 15.32
C GLU A 424 13.31 5.23 14.14
N ASP A 425 12.45 4.36 13.62
CA ASP A 425 12.75 3.57 12.41
C ASP A 425 12.92 4.49 11.19
N GLN A 426 12.02 5.47 11.02
CA GLN A 426 12.15 6.46 9.95
C GLN A 426 13.39 7.33 10.13
N ARG A 427 13.64 7.81 11.36
CA ARG A 427 14.80 8.62 11.70
C ARG A 427 16.09 7.86 11.42
N ALA A 428 16.20 6.62 11.85
CA ALA A 428 17.37 5.76 11.61
C ALA A 428 17.62 5.58 10.12
N TYR A 429 16.58 5.40 9.31
CA TYR A 429 16.70 5.35 7.85
C TYR A 429 17.21 6.68 7.26
N ILE A 430 16.64 7.82 7.66
CA ILE A 430 17.02 9.15 7.14
C ILE A 430 18.47 9.49 7.49
N LEU A 431 18.90 9.17 8.71
CA LEU A 431 20.25 9.47 9.21
C LEU A 431 21.36 8.77 8.41
N LYS A 432 21.06 7.68 7.69
CA LYS A 432 22.01 7.05 6.76
C LYS A 432 22.43 8.00 5.62
N PHE A 433 21.61 8.99 5.30
CA PHE A 433 21.82 9.89 4.17
C PHE A 433 22.19 11.31 4.58
N LEU A 434 21.95 11.76 5.81
CA LEU A 434 22.24 13.14 6.22
C LEU A 434 23.68 13.31 6.72
N PRO A 435 24.34 14.45 6.46
CA PRO A 435 25.59 14.81 7.15
C PRO A 435 25.34 14.90 8.66
N HIS A 436 26.23 14.32 9.47
CA HIS A 436 26.07 14.25 10.93
C HIS A 436 25.91 15.64 11.57
N ASP A 437 26.70 16.61 11.14
CA ASP A 437 26.68 17.97 11.67
C ASP A 437 25.38 18.70 11.31
N PHE A 438 24.85 18.45 10.11
CA PHE A 438 23.54 18.96 9.72
C PHE A 438 22.43 18.30 10.54
N ALA A 439 22.44 16.97 10.64
CA ALA A 439 21.42 16.21 11.36
C ALA A 439 21.34 16.61 12.84
N SER A 440 22.48 16.90 13.49
CA SER A 440 22.53 17.34 14.89
C SER A 440 22.21 18.83 15.10
N SER A 441 22.20 19.64 14.04
CA SER A 441 21.84 21.06 14.12
C SER A 441 20.34 21.28 14.44
N PRO A 442 19.94 22.45 14.96
CA PRO A 442 18.53 22.78 15.18
C PRO A 442 17.65 22.65 13.92
N SER A 443 18.17 23.07 12.76
CA SER A 443 17.46 22.93 11.48
C SER A 443 17.30 21.47 11.08
N GLY A 444 18.36 20.65 11.22
CA GLY A 444 18.29 19.22 10.93
C GLY A 444 17.33 18.46 11.84
N GLN A 445 17.33 18.74 13.15
CA GLN A 445 16.35 18.16 14.09
C GLN A 445 14.93 18.57 13.75
N HIS A 446 14.70 19.84 13.39
CA HIS A 446 13.40 20.30 12.93
C HIS A 446 12.98 19.60 11.63
N LEU A 447 13.92 19.39 10.70
CA LEU A 447 13.64 18.71 9.44
C LEU A 447 13.24 17.26 9.67
N LEU A 448 13.98 16.52 10.51
CA LEU A 448 13.67 15.14 10.86
C LEU A 448 12.25 15.01 11.45
N HIS A 449 11.89 15.92 12.35
CA HIS A 449 10.53 15.95 12.90
C HIS A 449 9.47 16.24 11.83
N ARG A 450 9.71 17.21 10.95
CA ARG A 450 8.80 17.50 9.82
C ARG A 450 8.67 16.31 8.87
N MET A 451 9.76 15.61 8.57
CA MET A 451 9.74 14.41 7.72
C MET A 451 8.92 13.29 8.35
N TRP A 452 8.94 13.13 9.68
CA TRP A 452 8.04 12.21 10.38
C TRP A 452 6.58 12.59 10.22
N VAL A 453 6.26 13.85 10.50
CA VAL A 453 4.88 14.34 10.44
C VAL A 453 4.29 14.19 9.04
N TRP A 454 5.07 14.53 8.00
CA TRP A 454 4.59 14.54 6.63
C TRP A 454 4.79 13.22 5.89
N LEU A 455 5.91 12.52 6.08
CA LEU A 455 6.37 11.42 5.22
C LEU A 455 6.31 10.03 5.88
N ARG A 456 5.70 9.90 7.06
CA ARG A 456 5.46 8.60 7.72
C ARG A 456 4.57 7.68 6.85
N GLY A 457 4.63 6.38 7.11
CA GLY A 457 3.94 5.37 6.32
C GLY A 457 4.83 4.77 5.23
N ARG A 458 4.41 4.80 3.95
CA ARG A 458 5.13 4.12 2.87
C ARG A 458 6.57 4.64 2.69
N HIS A 459 7.51 3.71 2.60
CA HIS A 459 8.95 4.01 2.48
C HIS A 459 9.27 4.94 1.29
N ARG A 460 8.54 4.80 0.16
CA ARG A 460 8.75 5.62 -1.04
C ARG A 460 8.60 7.12 -0.79
N MET A 461 7.70 7.54 0.11
CA MET A 461 7.51 8.98 0.37
C MET A 461 8.76 9.60 1.01
N THR A 462 9.33 8.91 1.99
CA THR A 462 10.57 9.34 2.66
C THR A 462 11.76 9.25 1.70
N SER A 463 11.91 8.16 0.95
CA SER A 463 13.06 7.98 0.04
C SER A 463 13.03 8.94 -1.15
N ALA A 464 11.85 9.25 -1.69
CA ALA A 464 11.68 10.26 -2.75
C ALA A 464 12.09 11.67 -2.31
N TYR A 465 11.81 12.01 -1.05
CA TYR A 465 12.29 13.28 -0.50
C TYR A 465 13.80 13.27 -0.21
N ILE A 466 14.37 12.15 0.25
CA ILE A 466 15.83 12.00 0.37
C ILE A 466 16.52 12.17 -1.00
N LEU A 467 15.94 11.61 -2.06
CA LEU A 467 16.41 11.81 -3.43
C LEU A 467 16.45 13.31 -3.79
N THR A 468 15.39 14.04 -3.44
CA THR A 468 15.31 15.51 -3.62
C THR A 468 16.43 16.24 -2.87
N LEU A 469 16.71 15.85 -1.63
CA LEU A 469 17.78 16.44 -0.81
C LEU A 469 19.16 16.19 -1.43
N LEU A 470 19.41 14.95 -1.86
CA LEU A 470 20.67 14.56 -2.49
C LEU A 470 20.90 15.37 -3.77
N GLU A 471 19.92 15.41 -4.67
CA GLU A 471 20.01 16.13 -5.95
C GLU A 471 20.23 17.65 -5.79
N ASN A 472 19.91 18.21 -4.61
CA ASN A 472 20.12 19.63 -4.28
C ASN A 472 21.29 19.87 -3.31
N GLY A 473 22.11 18.87 -3.01
CA GLY A 473 23.27 19.01 -2.12
C GLY A 473 22.90 19.46 -0.70
N TYR A 474 21.74 19.01 -0.19
CA TYR A 474 21.14 19.41 1.10
C TYR A 474 20.84 20.90 1.26
N GLN A 475 20.77 21.66 0.16
CA GLN A 475 20.47 23.08 0.22
C GLN A 475 18.97 23.34 0.31
N SER A 476 18.58 24.28 1.17
CA SER A 476 17.18 24.68 1.37
C SER A 476 16.23 23.50 1.66
N PRO A 477 16.57 22.62 2.62
CA PRO A 477 15.81 21.40 2.89
C PRO A 477 14.35 21.69 3.29
N HIS A 478 14.08 22.68 4.13
CA HIS A 478 12.71 22.94 4.56
C HIS A 478 11.81 23.45 3.41
N TYR A 479 12.37 24.24 2.48
CA TYR A 479 11.71 24.68 1.26
C TYR A 479 11.47 23.51 0.30
N LEU A 480 12.46 22.64 0.11
CA LEU A 480 12.32 21.45 -0.72
C LEU A 480 11.24 20.52 -0.17
N LEU A 481 11.14 20.36 1.16
CA LEU A 481 10.08 19.56 1.79
C LEU A 481 8.70 20.18 1.51
N ASN A 482 8.56 21.50 1.67
CA ASN A 482 7.32 22.20 1.32
C ASN A 482 6.93 21.99 -0.14
N ARG A 483 7.89 22.14 -1.05
CA ARG A 483 7.67 21.96 -2.47
C ARG A 483 7.29 20.52 -2.80
N TYR A 484 7.94 19.53 -2.19
CA TYR A 484 7.61 18.12 -2.33
C TYR A 484 6.17 17.83 -1.88
N ILE A 485 5.79 18.30 -0.69
CA ILE A 485 4.42 18.16 -0.16
C ILE A 485 3.42 18.85 -1.08
N HIS A 486 3.73 20.06 -1.57
CA HIS A 486 2.85 20.82 -2.45
C HIS A 486 2.64 20.15 -3.81
N MET A 487 3.69 19.59 -4.42
CA MET A 487 3.54 18.84 -5.68
C MET A 487 2.68 17.58 -5.49
N PHE A 488 2.79 16.93 -4.32
CA PHE A 488 2.06 15.70 -4.04
C PHE A 488 0.58 15.96 -3.65
N THR A 489 0.32 17.03 -2.93
CA THR A 489 -0.98 17.28 -2.27
C THR A 489 -1.71 18.51 -2.77
N GLY A 490 -1.06 19.44 -3.48
CA GLY A 490 -1.56 20.79 -3.74
C GLY A 490 -1.46 21.75 -2.54
N PHE A 491 -1.18 21.25 -1.33
CA PHE A 491 -1.11 22.04 -0.10
C PHE A 491 0.30 22.58 0.18
N TRP A 492 0.41 23.85 0.59
CA TRP A 492 1.69 24.46 0.97
C TRP A 492 1.82 24.58 2.51
N PRO A 493 2.69 23.77 3.15
CA PRO A 493 2.83 23.77 4.62
C PRO A 493 3.41 25.07 5.19
N SER A 494 2.97 25.46 6.38
CA SER A 494 3.47 26.64 7.11
C SER A 494 4.34 26.31 8.33
N ASP A 495 4.62 25.04 8.57
CA ASP A 495 5.31 24.51 9.75
C ASP A 495 6.85 24.61 9.69
N GLY A 496 7.40 25.06 8.56
CA GLY A 496 8.85 25.30 8.40
C GLY A 496 9.39 26.48 9.23
N GLY A 497 8.53 27.37 9.73
CA GLY A 497 8.88 28.41 10.71
C GLY A 497 9.95 29.41 10.22
N GLU A 498 10.97 29.63 11.04
CA GLU A 498 12.09 30.51 10.71
C GLU A 498 13.06 29.90 9.69
N PHE A 499 13.28 28.59 9.71
CA PHE A 499 14.19 27.94 8.79
C PHE A 499 13.73 28.07 7.34
N LEU A 500 12.44 27.86 7.08
CA LEU A 500 11.86 28.08 5.73
C LEU A 500 12.03 29.53 5.26
N ARG A 501 11.93 30.52 6.15
CA ARG A 501 12.09 31.94 5.81
C ARG A 501 13.55 32.31 5.53
N ALA A 502 14.50 31.57 6.08
CA ALA A 502 15.93 31.77 5.87
C ALA A 502 16.44 31.10 4.58
N GLU A 503 15.66 30.17 4.01
CA GLU A 503 16.05 29.39 2.85
C GLU A 503 15.64 30.05 1.52
N SER A 504 16.41 29.76 0.47
CA SER A 504 16.13 30.26 -0.88
C SER A 504 15.30 29.25 -1.68
N PRO A 505 14.41 29.69 -2.58
CA PRO A 505 13.68 28.80 -3.46
C PRO A 505 14.61 27.89 -4.30
N ARG A 506 14.24 26.61 -4.42
CA ARG A 506 14.95 25.60 -5.22
C ARG A 506 14.03 24.80 -6.13
N SER A 507 14.56 24.30 -7.23
CA SER A 507 13.88 23.33 -8.09
C SER A 507 13.83 21.97 -7.42
N CYS A 508 12.69 21.29 -7.57
CA CYS A 508 12.53 19.92 -7.13
C CYS A 508 12.10 19.10 -8.36
N ARG A 509 12.50 17.82 -8.39
CA ARG A 509 12.00 16.85 -9.36
C ARG A 509 10.47 16.76 -9.25
N GLU A 510 9.79 16.61 -10.37
CA GLU A 510 8.36 16.33 -10.37
C GLU A 510 8.12 14.90 -9.87
N PHE A 511 7.13 14.74 -9.00
CA PHE A 511 6.70 13.44 -8.49
C PHE A 511 5.24 13.24 -8.86
N ASP A 512 4.90 12.03 -9.28
CA ASP A 512 3.51 11.66 -9.46
C ASP A 512 2.82 11.61 -8.09
N GLY A 513 1.76 12.39 -7.95
CA GLY A 513 0.87 12.33 -6.80
C GLY A 513 0.00 11.08 -6.81
N ILE A 514 -0.93 11.00 -5.86
CA ILE A 514 -1.91 9.92 -5.80
C ILE A 514 -2.92 10.09 -6.94
N PRO A 515 -3.31 9.01 -7.64
CA PRO A 515 -4.29 9.08 -8.72
C PRO A 515 -5.70 9.42 -8.18
N MET A 516 -6.02 10.71 -8.10
CA MET A 516 -7.31 11.18 -7.56
C MET A 516 -8.54 10.77 -8.36
N LYS A 517 -8.37 10.32 -9.61
CA LYS A 517 -9.48 9.81 -10.45
C LYS A 517 -10.27 8.68 -9.79
N GLN A 518 -9.65 7.92 -8.90
CA GLN A 518 -10.35 6.85 -8.19
C GLN A 518 -11.37 7.37 -7.18
N LEU A 519 -11.26 8.64 -6.73
CA LEU A 519 -12.28 9.32 -5.93
C LEU A 519 -13.51 9.74 -6.75
N GLU A 520 -13.51 9.55 -8.08
CA GLU A 520 -14.73 9.68 -8.88
C GLU A 520 -15.71 8.54 -8.57
N HIS A 521 -15.24 7.42 -7.97
CA HIS A 521 -16.10 6.34 -7.52
C HIS A 521 -16.76 6.70 -6.17
N ASP A 522 -18.09 6.81 -6.16
CA ASP A 522 -18.87 7.30 -5.02
C ASP A 522 -18.51 6.57 -3.72
N LYS A 523 -18.42 5.23 -3.72
CA LYS A 523 -18.05 4.44 -2.53
C LYS A 523 -16.73 4.90 -1.87
N ILE A 524 -15.68 5.09 -2.67
CA ILE A 524 -14.35 5.47 -2.17
C ILE A 524 -14.39 6.91 -1.67
N ARG A 525 -15.02 7.81 -2.43
CA ARG A 525 -15.17 9.23 -2.09
C ARG A 525 -15.87 9.42 -0.74
N VAL A 526 -17.02 8.75 -0.57
CA VAL A 526 -17.87 8.84 0.64
C VAL A 526 -17.10 8.38 1.86
N ASN A 527 -16.43 7.24 1.75
CA ASN A 527 -15.66 6.73 2.88
C ASN A 527 -14.45 7.62 3.21
N MET A 528 -13.83 8.24 2.22
CA MET A 528 -12.77 9.23 2.45
C MET A 528 -13.27 10.49 3.14
N GLN A 529 -14.41 11.04 2.70
CA GLN A 529 -15.05 12.16 3.36
C GLN A 529 -15.35 11.84 4.82
N HIS A 530 -15.87 10.65 5.09
CA HIS A 530 -16.13 10.19 6.45
C HIS A 530 -14.84 10.06 7.28
N LEU A 531 -13.78 9.49 6.72
CA LEU A 531 -12.49 9.40 7.40
C LEU A 531 -11.92 10.79 7.74
N LEU A 532 -12.01 11.74 6.81
CA LEU A 532 -11.59 13.12 7.05
C LEU A 532 -12.48 13.81 8.10
N MET A 533 -13.77 13.51 8.14
CA MET A 533 -14.68 13.98 9.19
C MET A 533 -14.27 13.44 10.56
N LYS A 534 -13.87 12.17 10.65
CA LYS A 534 -13.31 11.60 11.88
C LYS A 534 -12.04 12.30 12.32
N HIS A 535 -11.15 12.65 11.38
CA HIS A 535 -10.00 13.49 11.72
C HIS A 535 -10.42 14.88 12.20
N LEU A 536 -11.47 15.47 11.64
CA LEU A 536 -11.95 16.79 12.06
C LEU A 536 -12.47 16.80 13.51
N ILE A 537 -13.18 15.75 13.92
CA ILE A 537 -13.89 15.72 15.20
C ILE A 537 -13.20 14.86 16.27
N ALA A 538 -12.26 14.00 15.91
CA ALA A 538 -11.63 13.04 16.81
C ALA A 538 -10.10 13.12 16.75
N ASP A 539 -9.43 12.67 17.82
CA ASP A 539 -7.99 12.41 17.75
C ASP A 539 -7.73 11.06 17.05
N TYR A 540 -8.09 10.98 15.78
CA TYR A 540 -8.02 9.76 14.96
C TYR A 540 -6.60 9.52 14.43
N ARG A 541 -5.57 9.69 15.26
CA ARG A 541 -4.17 9.58 14.80
C ARG A 541 -3.63 8.14 14.75
N PHE A 542 -4.34 7.15 15.34
CA PHE A 542 -3.79 5.81 15.58
C PHE A 542 -4.78 4.63 15.61
N THR A 543 -6.06 4.82 15.30
CA THR A 543 -6.97 3.66 15.25
C THR A 543 -6.87 2.99 13.88
N PRO A 544 -6.42 1.72 13.79
CA PRO A 544 -6.50 0.98 12.54
C PRO A 544 -7.96 1.01 12.12
N SER A 545 -8.21 1.57 10.93
CA SER A 545 -9.57 1.59 10.47
C SER A 545 -9.97 0.15 10.15
N PRO A 546 -11.14 -0.33 10.59
CA PRO A 546 -11.60 -1.70 10.33
C PRO A 546 -12.03 -1.88 8.86
N PHE A 547 -11.48 -1.09 7.93
CA PHE A 547 -11.72 -1.26 6.52
C PHE A 547 -11.02 -2.54 6.08
N HIS A 548 -11.81 -3.57 5.78
CA HIS A 548 -11.35 -4.76 5.07
C HIS A 548 -11.37 -4.57 3.55
N ASP A 549 -11.63 -3.34 3.09
CA ASP A 549 -11.81 -3.07 1.68
C ASP A 549 -10.45 -2.97 0.98
N ILE A 550 -10.10 -4.05 0.27
CA ILE A 550 -8.90 -4.13 -0.56
C ILE A 550 -8.84 -3.00 -1.58
N ASP A 551 -9.99 -2.41 -1.95
CA ASP A 551 -10.09 -1.30 -2.88
C ASP A 551 -9.19 -0.14 -2.46
N TRP A 552 -9.06 0.15 -1.17
CA TRP A 552 -8.15 1.19 -0.65
C TRP A 552 -6.69 0.95 -1.01
N VAL A 553 -6.24 -0.31 -0.93
CA VAL A 553 -4.87 -0.70 -1.27
C VAL A 553 -4.69 -0.64 -2.79
N THR A 554 -5.66 -1.14 -3.55
CA THR A 554 -5.61 -1.11 -5.03
C THR A 554 -5.60 0.31 -5.59
N THR A 555 -6.24 1.24 -4.87
CA THR A 555 -6.37 2.65 -5.23
C THR A 555 -5.25 3.51 -4.64
N ALA A 556 -4.25 2.88 -4.03
CA ALA A 556 -3.10 3.53 -3.40
C ALA A 556 -3.45 4.54 -2.29
N PHE A 557 -4.69 4.54 -1.79
CA PHE A 557 -5.13 5.38 -0.68
C PHE A 557 -4.84 4.77 0.70
N GLY A 558 -4.98 3.46 0.84
CA GLY A 558 -4.61 2.72 2.04
C GLY A 558 -3.42 1.81 1.80
N ARG A 559 -3.00 1.09 2.84
CA ARG A 559 -2.01 0.01 2.80
C ARG A 559 -2.39 -1.08 3.80
N PHE A 560 -1.98 -2.31 3.58
CA PHE A 560 -2.09 -3.33 4.62
C PHE A 560 -1.09 -3.03 5.74
N SER A 561 -1.56 -3.03 6.99
CA SER A 561 -0.77 -2.74 8.18
C SER A 561 -0.29 -4.00 8.91
N ASP A 562 -0.90 -5.15 8.63
CA ASP A 562 -0.50 -6.45 9.15
C ASP A 562 -0.03 -7.36 8.02
N ASP A 563 0.58 -8.50 8.37
CA ASP A 563 1.12 -9.47 7.42
C ASP A 563 0.04 -10.34 6.75
N ALA A 564 -1.11 -10.53 7.41
CA ALA A 564 -2.20 -11.40 6.98
C ALA A 564 -3.23 -10.70 6.09
N MET A 565 -2.97 -9.46 5.68
CA MET A 565 -3.86 -8.63 4.88
C MET A 565 -5.24 -8.40 5.54
N ALA A 566 -5.31 -8.48 6.87
CA ALA A 566 -6.57 -8.40 7.60
C ALA A 566 -7.01 -6.95 7.87
N CYS A 567 -6.07 -6.00 7.90
CA CYS A 567 -6.30 -4.62 8.27
C CYS A 567 -5.68 -3.66 7.26
N VAL A 568 -6.48 -2.66 6.84
CA VAL A 568 -6.02 -1.57 5.98
C VAL A 568 -5.92 -0.29 6.79
N SER A 569 -4.73 0.31 6.80
CA SER A 569 -4.49 1.64 7.35
C SER A 569 -4.59 2.71 6.26
N VAL A 570 -5.28 3.80 6.60
CA VAL A 570 -5.35 5.05 5.82
C VAL A 570 -4.95 6.19 6.77
N ASP A 571 -3.67 6.21 7.12
CA ASP A 571 -3.11 7.05 8.20
C ASP A 571 -1.96 7.97 7.73
N GLU A 572 -1.63 7.89 6.45
CA GLU A 572 -0.51 8.60 5.82
C GLU A 572 -0.89 10.07 5.57
N THR A 573 -0.15 10.98 6.21
CA THR A 573 -0.43 12.43 6.16
C THR A 573 -0.53 12.95 4.74
N LEU A 574 0.43 12.61 3.87
CA LEU A 574 0.39 13.02 2.47
C LEU A 574 -0.86 12.54 1.74
N VAL A 575 -1.33 11.32 2.01
CA VAL A 575 -2.55 10.80 1.39
C VAL A 575 -3.76 11.59 1.85
N LEU A 576 -3.94 11.71 3.16
CA LEU A 576 -5.12 12.37 3.75
C LEU A 576 -5.21 13.84 3.33
N ILE A 577 -4.08 14.55 3.32
CA ILE A 577 -4.05 15.96 2.90
C ILE A 577 -4.28 16.11 1.40
N ALA A 578 -3.74 15.21 0.57
CA ALA A 578 -4.00 15.26 -0.88
C ALA A 578 -5.49 15.01 -1.19
N VAL A 579 -6.11 14.03 -0.51
CA VAL A 579 -7.55 13.75 -0.64
C VAL A 579 -8.38 14.93 -0.14
N ALA A 580 -8.03 15.50 1.01
CA ALA A 580 -8.70 16.69 1.53
C ALA A 580 -8.58 17.87 0.54
N GLN A 581 -7.39 18.16 0.01
CA GLN A 581 -7.22 19.24 -0.95
C GLN A 581 -8.06 19.00 -2.22
N TRP A 582 -8.07 17.78 -2.76
CA TRP A 582 -8.86 17.45 -3.94
C TRP A 582 -10.36 17.65 -3.70
N LEU A 583 -10.88 17.12 -2.58
CA LEU A 583 -12.30 17.32 -2.22
C LEU A 583 -12.62 18.80 -1.98
N PHE A 584 -11.68 19.61 -1.50
CA PHE A 584 -11.85 21.05 -1.31
C PHE A 584 -11.98 21.75 -2.67
N GLU A 585 -11.10 21.45 -3.61
CA GLU A 585 -11.10 22.04 -4.95
C GLU A 585 -12.36 21.68 -5.75
N GLU A 586 -12.83 20.44 -5.64
CA GLU A 586 -14.04 19.95 -6.30
C GLU A 586 -15.34 20.35 -5.56
N SER A 587 -15.25 21.12 -4.47
CA SER A 587 -16.40 21.47 -3.62
C SER A 587 -17.15 20.25 -3.06
N PHE A 588 -16.47 19.11 -2.91
CA PHE A 588 -16.98 17.89 -2.28
C PHE A 588 -16.66 17.83 -0.78
N LEU A 589 -15.72 18.64 -0.28
CA LEU A 589 -15.53 18.87 1.16
C LEU A 589 -16.59 19.81 1.73
N ALA A 590 -17.47 20.36 0.88
CA ALA A 590 -18.54 21.22 1.30
C ALA A 590 -19.37 20.50 2.37
N PRO A 591 -19.60 21.13 3.51
CA PRO A 591 -20.45 20.58 4.54
C PRO A 591 -21.91 20.98 4.20
N ASP A 592 -22.28 20.82 2.93
CA ASP A 592 -23.69 20.80 2.58
C ASP A 592 -24.21 19.47 3.11
N LEU A 593 -25.02 19.57 4.18
CA LEU A 593 -25.64 18.42 4.81
C LEU A 593 -26.39 17.58 3.78
N ASP A 594 -27.02 18.21 2.78
CA ASP A 594 -27.76 17.49 1.74
C ASP A 594 -26.82 16.72 0.80
N GLN A 595 -25.65 17.30 0.48
CA GLN A 595 -24.62 16.64 -0.32
C GLN A 595 -23.99 15.48 0.46
N PHE A 596 -23.66 15.67 1.74
CA PHE A 596 -23.14 14.62 2.61
C PHE A 596 -24.12 13.47 2.73
N ILE A 597 -25.41 13.75 3.00
CA ILE A 597 -26.44 12.73 3.12
C ILE A 597 -26.64 11.97 1.81
N SER A 598 -26.71 12.70 0.68
CA SER A 598 -26.80 12.07 -0.65
C SER A 598 -25.59 11.19 -0.97
N SER A 599 -24.46 11.45 -0.31
CA SER A 599 -23.23 10.67 -0.44
C SER A 599 -23.28 9.45 0.51
N CYS A 600 -23.82 9.60 1.73
CA CYS A 600 -23.97 8.52 2.72
C CYS A 600 -24.96 7.42 2.31
N SER A 601 -25.91 7.66 1.42
CA SER A 601 -26.81 6.62 0.90
C SER A 601 -26.09 5.49 0.16
N PHE A 602 -24.83 5.68 -0.23
CA PHE A 602 -24.01 4.66 -0.89
C PHE A 602 -23.14 3.84 0.09
N ALA A 603 -23.18 4.15 1.38
CA ALA A 603 -22.27 3.57 2.36
C ALA A 603 -22.87 2.29 2.99
N GLU A 604 -22.04 1.27 3.23
CA GLU A 604 -22.48 -0.03 3.78
C GLU A 604 -23.03 0.05 5.22
N LYS A 605 -22.75 1.13 5.96
CA LYS A 605 -23.20 1.37 7.35
C LYS A 605 -23.63 2.83 7.60
N PRO A 606 -24.76 3.29 7.05
CA PRO A 606 -25.17 4.71 7.09
C PRO A 606 -25.25 5.30 8.50
N SER A 607 -25.73 4.52 9.49
CA SER A 607 -26.05 5.00 10.84
C SER A 607 -24.87 5.52 11.66
N LEU A 608 -23.66 4.99 11.46
CA LEU A 608 -22.45 5.46 12.14
C LEU A 608 -21.91 6.74 11.48
N TYR A 609 -22.06 6.87 10.16
CA TYR A 609 -21.57 8.00 9.39
C TYR A 609 -22.36 9.28 9.69
N ASP A 610 -23.66 9.13 9.89
CA ASP A 610 -24.56 10.24 10.23
C ASP A 610 -24.19 10.91 11.55
N MET A 611 -23.81 10.12 12.56
CA MET A 611 -23.62 10.62 13.93
C MET A 611 -22.36 11.47 14.10
N ASP A 612 -21.30 11.17 13.35
CA ASP A 612 -20.08 11.99 13.31
C ASP A 612 -20.37 13.39 12.76
N TYR A 613 -21.16 13.44 11.69
CA TYR A 613 -21.61 14.68 11.10
C TYR A 613 -22.56 15.45 12.03
N VAL A 614 -23.48 14.76 12.69
CA VAL A 614 -24.39 15.36 13.67
C VAL A 614 -23.61 15.98 14.83
N ALA A 615 -22.60 15.30 15.36
CA ALA A 615 -21.74 15.85 16.42
C ALA A 615 -21.07 17.16 15.96
N PHE A 616 -20.52 17.16 14.74
CA PHE A 616 -19.94 18.36 14.14
C PHE A 616 -20.98 19.49 13.98
N ALA A 617 -22.15 19.20 13.42
CA ALA A 617 -23.22 20.18 13.20
C ALA A 617 -23.76 20.77 14.50
N VAL A 618 -23.91 19.95 15.55
CA VAL A 618 -24.32 20.39 16.89
C VAL A 618 -23.25 21.30 17.50
N ALA A 619 -21.96 20.97 17.35
CA ALA A 619 -20.86 21.83 17.79
C ALA A 619 -20.92 23.21 17.11
N LEU A 620 -21.24 23.26 15.82
CA LEU A 620 -21.40 24.52 15.08
C LEU A 620 -22.65 25.29 15.52
N CYS A 621 -23.78 24.62 15.77
CA CYS A 621 -24.99 25.26 16.28
C CYS A 621 -24.69 26.01 17.58
N PHE A 622 -23.99 25.37 18.51
CA PHE A 622 -23.68 25.90 19.84
C PHE A 622 -22.33 26.61 19.93
N LYS A 623 -21.69 26.94 18.80
CA LYS A 623 -20.49 27.81 18.77
C LYS A 623 -20.75 29.15 19.47
N ARG A 624 -22.00 29.60 19.46
CA ARG A 624 -22.50 30.72 20.25
C ARG A 624 -23.75 30.28 21.00
N PRO A 625 -24.11 30.93 22.12
CA PRO A 625 -25.32 30.59 22.84
C PRO A 625 -26.54 30.66 21.92
N ARG A 626 -27.31 29.57 21.85
CA ARG A 626 -28.52 29.42 21.01
C ARG A 626 -29.72 29.08 21.86
N ILE A 627 -30.90 29.52 21.44
CA ILE A 627 -32.14 29.11 22.09
C ILE A 627 -32.35 27.62 21.83
N VAL A 628 -32.58 26.83 22.89
CA VAL A 628 -32.65 25.37 22.76
C VAL A 628 -33.75 24.93 21.78
N SER A 629 -34.92 25.57 21.83
CA SER A 629 -36.05 25.28 20.93
C SER A 629 -35.82 25.65 19.46
N GLU A 630 -34.78 26.43 19.14
CA GLU A 630 -34.36 26.61 17.74
C GLU A 630 -33.65 25.36 17.21
N VAL A 631 -32.94 24.63 18.07
CA VAL A 631 -32.14 23.45 17.73
C VAL A 631 -32.92 22.15 17.96
N LEU A 632 -33.84 22.13 18.94
CA LEU A 632 -34.63 20.97 19.34
C LEU A 632 -36.13 21.20 19.14
N SER A 633 -36.80 20.23 18.52
CA SER A 633 -38.25 20.11 18.45
C SER A 633 -38.75 19.17 19.56
N PHE A 634 -39.90 19.48 20.16
CA PHE A 634 -40.46 18.72 21.28
C PHE A 634 -41.77 18.02 20.89
N SER A 635 -42.12 16.94 21.59
CA SER A 635 -43.35 16.17 21.33
C SER A 635 -44.61 16.91 21.79
N THR A 636 -44.47 17.83 22.74
CA THR A 636 -45.55 18.67 23.25
C THR A 636 -45.87 19.81 22.29
N ILE A 637 -47.14 20.22 22.23
CA ILE A 637 -47.60 21.35 21.40
C ILE A 637 -46.87 22.65 21.81
N THR A 638 -46.68 22.83 23.12
CA THR A 638 -45.92 23.95 23.67
C THR A 638 -44.56 23.43 24.17
N PRO A 639 -43.44 23.98 23.70
CA PRO A 639 -42.12 23.65 24.22
C PRO A 639 -42.04 23.93 25.74
N PRO A 640 -41.26 23.15 26.51
CA PRO A 640 -41.01 23.45 27.91
C PRO A 640 -40.41 24.85 28.11
N ASN A 641 -40.69 25.51 29.24
CA ASN A 641 -40.21 26.87 29.51
C ASN A 641 -38.68 26.99 29.39
N TRP A 642 -37.95 26.00 29.91
CA TRP A 642 -36.49 25.95 29.83
C TRP A 642 -35.96 25.87 28.39
N ALA A 643 -36.76 25.37 27.44
CA ALA A 643 -36.37 25.28 26.03
C ALA A 643 -36.34 26.67 25.34
N SER A 644 -36.89 27.71 25.97
CA SER A 644 -36.78 29.10 25.50
C SER A 644 -35.47 29.76 25.96
N GLN A 645 -34.72 29.13 26.86
CA GLN A 645 -33.44 29.64 27.32
C GLN A 645 -32.35 29.47 26.27
N ARG A 646 -31.34 30.35 26.33
CA ARG A 646 -30.10 30.19 25.58
C ARG A 646 -29.25 29.12 26.26
N ALA A 647 -28.53 28.35 25.45
CA ALA A 647 -27.66 27.30 25.95
C ALA A 647 -26.30 27.28 25.24
N HIS A 648 -25.29 26.79 25.93
CA HIS A 648 -23.93 26.57 25.44
C HIS A 648 -23.55 25.09 25.54
N LEU A 649 -22.70 24.64 24.62
CA LEU A 649 -22.06 23.33 24.72
C LEU A 649 -20.94 23.38 25.76
N VAL A 650 -20.95 22.43 26.70
CA VAL A 650 -19.96 22.36 27.78
C VAL A 650 -19.33 20.97 27.85
N ALA A 651 -18.07 20.91 28.26
CA ALA A 651 -17.35 19.67 28.50
C ALA A 651 -17.07 19.53 30.01
N PRO A 652 -17.52 18.45 30.67
CA PRO A 652 -17.29 18.26 32.10
C PRO A 652 -15.79 18.07 32.38
N ARG A 653 -15.21 18.77 33.35
CA ARG A 653 -13.80 18.61 33.72
C ARG A 653 -13.64 18.58 35.24
N ARG A 654 -12.63 17.86 35.73
CA ARG A 654 -12.28 17.89 37.16
C ARG A 654 -10.97 18.63 37.38
N GLU A 655 -10.98 19.58 38.30
CA GLU A 655 -9.77 20.21 38.82
C GLU A 655 -9.74 20.00 40.35
N GLY A 656 -9.08 18.91 40.77
CA GLY A 656 -9.10 18.44 42.16
C GLY A 656 -10.45 17.83 42.54
N GLU A 657 -11.00 18.25 43.69
CA GLU A 657 -12.35 17.85 44.14
C GLU A 657 -13.46 18.70 43.49
N ASN A 658 -13.11 19.80 42.83
CA ASN A 658 -14.07 20.69 42.20
C ASN A 658 -14.33 20.30 40.74
N ALA A 659 -15.61 20.22 40.38
CA ALA A 659 -16.02 20.15 38.99
C ALA A 659 -15.91 21.55 38.37
N ILE A 660 -15.05 21.69 37.37
CA ILE A 660 -14.90 22.90 36.55
C ILE A 660 -15.30 22.53 35.13
N GLU A 661 -15.88 23.46 34.39
CA GLU A 661 -16.34 23.17 33.03
C GLU A 661 -15.79 24.19 32.08
N ASP A 662 -15.28 23.70 30.95
CA ASP A 662 -14.80 24.52 29.87
C ASP A 662 -15.99 24.72 28.91
N THR A 663 -16.43 25.97 28.74
CA THR A 663 -17.34 26.32 27.65
C THR A 663 -16.63 26.03 26.33
N ILE A 664 -17.21 25.16 25.51
CA ILE A 664 -16.57 24.75 24.27
C ILE A 664 -17.00 25.69 23.15
N GLU A 665 -16.08 26.54 22.73
CA GLU A 665 -16.22 27.30 21.49
C GLU A 665 -15.47 26.58 20.38
N TYR A 666 -16.21 25.94 19.46
CA TYR A 666 -15.59 25.40 18.26
C TYR A 666 -14.93 26.54 17.48
N SER A 667 -13.60 26.47 17.38
CA SER A 667 -12.80 27.37 16.58
C SER A 667 -11.98 26.56 15.58
N PRO A 668 -12.07 26.87 14.27
CA PRO A 668 -11.27 26.21 13.26
C PRO A 668 -9.75 26.29 13.52
N GLU A 669 -9.32 27.34 14.22
CA GLU A 669 -7.91 27.62 14.55
C GLU A 669 -7.38 26.78 15.73
N LYS A 670 -8.29 26.24 16.56
CA LYS A 670 -7.94 25.40 17.70
C LYS A 670 -8.43 23.99 17.40
N ALA A 671 -7.56 23.15 16.84
CA ALA A 671 -7.86 21.72 16.72
C ALA A 671 -8.04 21.13 18.13
N SER A 672 -9.29 21.07 18.57
CA SER A 672 -9.74 20.39 19.78
C SER A 672 -10.50 19.15 19.36
N GLN A 673 -10.15 18.01 19.93
CA GLN A 673 -10.95 16.81 19.82
C GLN A 673 -12.37 17.11 20.31
N LEU A 674 -13.36 16.88 19.46
CA LEU A 674 -14.77 17.06 19.77
C LEU A 674 -15.38 15.78 20.34
N VAL A 675 -14.99 14.62 19.81
CA VAL A 675 -15.62 13.34 20.09
C VAL A 675 -14.65 12.36 20.74
N PHE A 676 -15.09 11.77 21.85
CA PHE A 676 -14.51 10.60 22.49
C PHE A 676 -15.30 9.35 22.08
N TYR A 677 -14.65 8.39 21.41
CA TYR A 677 -15.32 7.13 21.00
C TYR A 677 -15.12 6.05 22.05
N THR A 678 -16.19 5.31 22.35
CA THR A 678 -16.12 4.14 23.20
C THR A 678 -17.17 3.11 22.79
N SER A 679 -16.90 1.82 22.98
CA SER A 679 -17.91 0.76 23.00
C SER A 679 -18.27 0.33 24.43
N ILE A 680 -17.49 0.78 25.42
CA ILE A 680 -17.57 0.38 26.82
C ILE A 680 -18.40 1.39 27.60
N SER A 681 -19.44 0.90 28.29
CA SER A 681 -20.37 1.73 29.06
C SER A 681 -19.70 2.45 30.23
N SER A 682 -18.71 1.86 30.88
CA SER A 682 -17.98 2.51 31.97
C SER A 682 -17.21 3.75 31.50
N ALA A 683 -16.69 3.76 30.28
CA ALA A 683 -15.99 4.92 29.74
C ALA A 683 -16.95 6.09 29.47
N VAL A 684 -18.24 5.83 29.21
CA VAL A 684 -19.27 6.88 29.15
C VAL A 684 -19.45 7.51 30.53
N LEU A 685 -19.44 6.70 31.60
CA LEU A 685 -19.50 7.21 32.98
C LEU A 685 -18.28 8.02 33.36
N ASP A 686 -17.09 7.58 32.92
CA ASP A 686 -15.85 8.30 33.17
C ASP A 686 -15.86 9.64 32.43
N TRP A 687 -16.31 9.67 31.17
CA TRP A 687 -16.52 10.91 30.42
C TRP A 687 -17.54 11.84 31.08
N LEU A 688 -18.66 11.33 31.62
CA LEU A 688 -19.64 12.13 32.36
C LEU A 688 -19.04 12.77 33.63
N LYS A 689 -18.05 12.12 34.25
CA LYS A 689 -17.37 12.62 35.45
C LYS A 689 -16.26 13.61 35.11
N ASP A 690 -15.50 13.32 34.06
CA ASP A 690 -14.40 14.12 33.53
C ASP A 690 -14.18 13.75 32.04
N SER A 691 -14.59 14.64 31.16
CA SER A 691 -14.42 14.49 29.71
C SER A 691 -13.02 14.87 29.23
N HIS A 692 -12.16 15.40 30.11
CA HIS A 692 -10.88 15.98 29.74
C HIS A 692 -11.00 17.08 28.66
N GLY A 693 -12.11 17.83 28.67
CA GLY A 693 -12.39 18.90 27.72
C GLY A 693 -12.98 18.46 26.38
N ILE A 694 -13.41 17.20 26.25
CA ILE A 694 -14.02 16.65 25.04
C ILE A 694 -15.56 16.77 25.13
N PRO A 695 -16.22 17.62 24.32
CA PRO A 695 -17.65 17.92 24.46
C PRO A 695 -18.62 16.78 24.15
N PHE A 696 -18.19 15.78 23.39
CA PHE A 696 -19.05 14.67 22.97
C PHE A 696 -18.45 13.32 23.35
N CYS A 697 -19.32 12.39 23.75
CA CYS A 697 -19.00 10.98 23.86
C CYS A 697 -19.87 10.17 22.91
N MET A 698 -19.24 9.43 22.00
CA MET A 698 -19.88 8.57 21.03
C MET A 698 -19.78 7.13 21.52
N HIS A 699 -20.91 6.59 21.98
CA HIS A 699 -21.02 5.20 22.38
C HIS A 699 -21.47 4.35 21.20
N THR A 700 -20.55 3.58 20.62
CA THR A 700 -20.80 2.74 19.45
C THR A 700 -21.07 1.30 19.86
N ARG A 701 -22.16 0.71 19.37
CA ARG A 701 -22.55 -0.68 19.62
C ARG A 701 -23.09 -1.32 18.35
N GLU A 702 -22.45 -2.39 17.87
CA GLU A 702 -22.89 -3.14 16.67
C GLU A 702 -23.19 -2.22 15.48
N ALA A 703 -24.48 -1.91 15.26
CA ALA A 703 -25.01 -1.08 14.18
C ALA A 703 -25.60 0.28 14.63
N THR A 704 -25.52 0.61 15.92
CA THR A 704 -26.02 1.88 16.47
C THR A 704 -24.92 2.70 17.13
N ALA A 705 -25.09 4.02 17.10
CA ALA A 705 -24.25 4.95 17.84
C ALA A 705 -25.14 5.93 18.60
N THR A 706 -24.80 6.12 19.88
CA THR A 706 -25.46 7.09 20.75
C THR A 706 -24.46 8.19 21.10
N LEU A 707 -24.81 9.42 20.76
CA LEU A 707 -24.01 10.61 21.04
C LEU A 707 -24.49 11.26 22.33
N TYR A 708 -23.59 11.42 23.29
CA TYR A 708 -23.83 12.12 24.54
C TYR A 708 -23.15 13.48 24.54
N PHE A 709 -23.84 14.50 25.04
CA PHE A 709 -23.30 15.84 25.27
C PHE A 709 -24.09 16.57 26.34
N ILE A 710 -23.53 17.67 26.86
CA ILE A 710 -24.14 18.48 27.92
C ILE A 710 -24.31 19.90 27.41
N LEU A 711 -25.49 20.47 27.65
CA LEU A 711 -25.75 21.88 27.45
C LEU A 711 -25.94 22.58 28.80
N GLU A 712 -25.32 23.75 28.96
CA GLU A 712 -25.54 24.66 30.09
C GLU A 712 -26.49 25.78 29.64
N LEU A 713 -27.59 25.95 30.37
CA LEU A 713 -28.61 26.97 30.13
C LEU A 713 -28.19 28.32 30.74
N GLU A 714 -28.91 29.39 30.39
CA GLU A 714 -28.66 30.75 30.87
C GLU A 714 -28.78 30.89 32.39
N ASP A 715 -29.63 30.08 33.03
CA ASP A 715 -29.75 29.96 34.49
C ASP A 715 -28.65 29.07 35.12
N SER A 716 -27.63 28.68 34.35
CA SER A 716 -26.57 27.73 34.70
C SER A 716 -27.06 26.30 34.97
N ALA A 717 -28.33 25.98 34.74
CA ALA A 717 -28.82 24.62 34.84
C ALA A 717 -28.29 23.78 33.68
N ARG A 718 -28.12 22.47 33.91
CA ARG A 718 -27.48 21.56 32.95
C ARG A 718 -28.39 20.46 32.51
N ILE A 719 -28.25 20.13 31.23
CA ILE A 719 -29.10 19.16 30.56
C ILE A 719 -28.16 18.22 29.81
N CYS A 720 -28.25 16.91 30.09
CA CYS A 720 -27.51 15.93 29.32
C CYS A 720 -28.43 15.39 28.23
N LEU A 721 -27.91 15.32 27.01
CA LEU A 721 -28.60 14.79 25.87
C LEU A 721 -27.99 13.43 25.54
N SER A 722 -28.86 12.44 25.37
CA SER A 722 -28.53 11.21 24.66
C SER A 722 -29.17 11.34 23.30
N LEU A 723 -28.40 11.20 22.23
CA LEU A 723 -28.84 11.42 20.86
C LEU A 723 -28.61 10.18 20.02
N GLN A 724 -29.64 9.71 19.33
CA GLN A 724 -29.55 8.52 18.48
C GLN A 724 -30.22 8.74 17.13
N GLY A 725 -29.58 8.23 16.08
CA GLY A 725 -30.11 8.20 14.72
C GLY A 725 -31.23 7.17 14.56
N ILE A 726 -32.30 7.56 13.87
CA ILE A 726 -33.34 6.64 13.41
C ILE A 726 -33.00 6.22 11.99
N PRO A 727 -32.88 4.91 11.70
CA PRO A 727 -32.64 4.45 10.35
C PRO A 727 -33.80 4.87 9.43
N ASN A 728 -33.46 5.43 8.27
CA ASN A 728 -34.45 5.76 7.25
C ASN A 728 -34.99 4.49 6.60
N SER A 729 -36.31 4.30 6.62
CA SER A 729 -36.99 3.34 5.75
C SER A 729 -37.05 3.93 4.35
N GLU A 730 -36.46 3.24 3.36
CA GLU A 730 -36.47 3.70 1.97
C GLU A 730 -37.92 3.88 1.47
N GLY A 731 -38.29 5.11 1.11
CA GLY A 731 -39.53 5.41 0.37
C GLY A 731 -40.69 6.00 1.15
N GLU A 732 -40.56 6.28 2.45
CA GLU A 732 -41.58 6.99 3.22
C GLU A 732 -41.11 8.41 3.60
N ASP A 733 -41.92 9.43 3.28
CA ASP A 733 -41.65 10.83 3.65
C ASP A 733 -41.58 11.04 5.17
N HIS A 734 -42.01 10.04 5.97
CA HIS A 734 -42.08 10.10 7.42
C HIS A 734 -41.56 8.80 8.05
N VAL A 735 -40.70 8.94 9.05
CA VAL A 735 -40.25 7.82 9.90
C VAL A 735 -41.45 7.17 10.60
N GLU A 736 -41.60 5.85 10.49
CA GLU A 736 -42.66 5.11 11.15
C GLU A 736 -42.66 5.33 12.67
N SER A 737 -43.86 5.55 13.24
CA SER A 737 -44.02 5.75 14.69
C SER A 737 -43.52 4.55 15.52
N ALA A 738 -43.49 3.34 14.94
CA ALA A 738 -42.94 2.15 15.58
C ALA A 738 -41.42 2.23 15.75
N ALA A 739 -40.69 2.62 14.69
CA ALA A 739 -39.24 2.80 14.73
C ALA A 739 -38.82 3.87 15.75
N ILE A 740 -39.55 4.99 15.80
CA ILE A 740 -39.36 6.04 16.82
C ILE A 740 -39.47 5.45 18.23
N ARG A 741 -40.51 4.66 18.52
CA ARG A 741 -40.69 4.04 19.84
C ARG A 741 -39.55 3.09 20.19
N THR A 742 -39.18 2.21 19.26
CA THR A 742 -38.08 1.26 19.48
C THR A 742 -36.77 1.96 19.85
N VAL A 743 -36.42 3.04 19.15
CA VAL A 743 -35.21 3.83 19.47
C VAL A 743 -35.37 4.50 20.84
N VAL A 744 -36.49 5.18 21.09
CA VAL A 744 -36.75 5.89 22.35
C VAL A 744 -36.73 4.97 23.57
N ASP A 745 -37.28 3.76 23.45
CA ASP A 745 -37.28 2.75 24.52
C ASP A 745 -35.86 2.21 24.79
N GLY A 746 -35.05 2.08 23.73
CA GLY A 746 -33.63 1.75 23.82
C GLY A 746 -32.76 2.86 24.46
N MET A 747 -33.22 4.10 24.48
CA MET A 747 -32.50 5.25 25.08
C MET A 747 -32.82 5.47 26.57
N THR A 748 -33.53 4.54 27.22
CA THR A 748 -33.71 4.55 28.68
C THR A 748 -32.38 4.19 29.38
N PRO A 749 -32.12 4.60 30.64
CA PRO A 749 -30.90 4.19 31.34
C PRO A 749 -30.66 2.68 31.33
N LEU A 750 -31.73 1.89 31.40
CA LEU A 750 -31.67 0.44 31.24
C LEU A 750 -31.39 0.02 29.78
N GLY A 751 -32.03 0.62 28.77
CA GLY A 751 -31.73 0.32 27.36
C GLY A 751 -30.31 0.73 26.93
N LEU A 752 -29.74 1.75 27.58
CA LEU A 752 -28.35 2.16 27.44
C LEU A 752 -27.37 1.13 28.07
N LEU A 753 -27.85 0.16 28.86
CA LEU A 753 -27.07 -0.93 29.47
C LEU A 753 -27.64 -2.29 29.01
N LYS A 754 -27.06 -2.94 27.99
CA LYS A 754 -27.51 -4.29 27.57
C LYS A 754 -26.84 -5.41 28.39
N GLU A 755 -27.48 -6.58 28.41
CA GLU A 755 -27.03 -7.82 29.07
C GLU A 755 -25.55 -8.13 28.79
N GLY A 756 -24.72 -8.12 29.85
CA GLY A 756 -23.28 -8.43 29.78
C GLY A 756 -22.38 -7.39 30.43
N ASP A 757 -22.83 -6.13 30.50
CA ASP A 757 -22.15 -5.12 31.32
C ASP A 757 -22.42 -5.39 32.80
N ALA A 758 -21.38 -5.49 33.63
CA ALA A 758 -21.49 -5.72 35.08
C ALA A 758 -22.10 -4.54 35.88
N PHE A 759 -22.66 -3.55 35.19
CA PHE A 759 -23.18 -2.33 35.76
C PHE A 759 -24.69 -2.40 35.91
N ASP A 760 -25.18 -2.03 37.09
CA ASP A 760 -26.61 -1.87 37.33
C ASP A 760 -27.12 -0.50 36.84
N GLU A 761 -28.40 -0.44 36.52
CA GLU A 761 -29.11 0.79 36.15
C GLU A 761 -28.94 1.90 37.21
N ALA A 762 -28.78 1.50 38.47
CA ALA A 762 -28.59 2.40 39.60
C ALA A 762 -27.29 3.20 39.48
N THR A 763 -26.21 2.60 38.97
CA THR A 763 -24.92 3.29 38.78
C THR A 763 -25.01 4.38 37.71
N LEU A 764 -25.58 4.08 36.54
CA LEU A 764 -25.73 5.05 35.45
C LEU A 764 -26.72 6.16 35.83
N THR A 765 -27.84 5.78 36.44
CA THR A 765 -28.81 6.72 37.00
C THR A 765 -28.17 7.60 38.08
N GLY A 766 -27.32 7.02 38.92
CA GLY A 766 -26.54 7.70 39.94
C GLY A 766 -25.57 8.73 39.34
N ALA A 767 -24.88 8.38 38.26
CA ALA A 767 -23.99 9.30 37.56
C ALA A 767 -24.73 10.50 36.95
N PHE A 768 -25.87 10.27 36.28
CA PHE A 768 -26.70 11.37 35.77
C PHE A 768 -27.26 12.23 36.90
N ARG A 769 -27.65 11.64 38.04
CA ARG A 769 -28.09 12.38 39.24
C ARG A 769 -26.98 13.17 39.91
N ALA A 770 -25.75 12.69 39.84
CA ALA A 770 -24.57 13.33 40.43
C ALA A 770 -24.00 14.46 39.55
N MET A 771 -24.57 14.70 38.36
CA MET A 771 -24.16 15.79 37.49
C MET A 771 -24.40 17.15 38.19
N PRO A 772 -23.39 18.02 38.30
CA PRO A 772 -23.55 19.28 39.01
C PRO A 772 -24.51 20.21 38.26
N LYS A 773 -25.28 21.02 39.01
CA LYS A 773 -26.28 21.98 38.49
C LYS A 773 -27.31 21.38 37.51
N ARG A 774 -27.59 20.08 37.60
CA ARG A 774 -28.58 19.41 36.76
C ARG A 774 -29.97 20.07 36.85
N SER A 775 -30.60 20.32 35.70
CA SER A 775 -31.98 20.81 35.63
C SER A 775 -32.95 19.74 36.15
N LEU A 776 -33.77 20.11 37.14
CA LEU A 776 -34.84 19.25 37.66
C LEU A 776 -36.08 19.25 36.76
N ASP A 777 -36.16 20.19 35.82
CA ASP A 777 -37.28 20.33 34.88
C ASP A 777 -37.17 19.35 33.69
N ILE A 778 -36.10 18.57 33.61
CA ILE A 778 -35.83 17.60 32.53
C ILE A 778 -35.83 16.18 33.11
N GLY A 779 -37.00 15.79 33.59
CA GLY A 779 -37.23 14.47 34.19
C GLY A 779 -36.39 14.20 35.43
N SER A 780 -36.57 13.01 36.01
CA SER A 780 -35.97 12.66 37.31
C SER A 780 -34.44 12.52 37.31
N ILE A 781 -33.83 12.39 36.13
CA ILE A 781 -32.39 12.15 35.95
C ILE A 781 -31.66 13.27 35.18
N GLY A 782 -32.35 14.29 34.67
CA GLY A 782 -31.72 15.35 33.86
C GLY A 782 -31.24 14.91 32.48
N LEU A 783 -31.80 13.82 31.95
CA LEU A 783 -31.48 13.24 30.65
C LEU A 783 -32.59 13.52 29.65
N LEU A 784 -32.25 14.15 28.54
CA LEU A 784 -33.13 14.37 27.40
C LEU A 784 -32.80 13.37 26.29
N ARG A 785 -33.77 12.52 25.93
CA ARG A 785 -33.63 11.59 24.80
C ARG A 785 -33.90 12.35 23.51
N THR A 786 -32.93 12.36 22.61
CA THR A 786 -32.96 13.18 21.39
C THR A 786 -32.85 12.28 20.16
N LEU A 787 -33.72 12.52 19.20
CA LEU A 787 -33.76 11.75 17.96
C LEU A 787 -33.25 12.57 16.79
N VAL A 788 -32.62 11.90 15.83
CA VAL A 788 -32.23 12.49 14.55
C VAL A 788 -32.54 11.52 13.42
N SER A 789 -32.98 12.04 12.28
CA SER A 789 -33.06 11.31 11.01
C SER A 789 -32.48 12.24 9.96
N LEU A 790 -31.67 11.70 9.05
CA LEU A 790 -31.04 12.43 7.97
C LEU A 790 -31.45 11.79 6.65
N PRO A 791 -31.98 12.54 5.67
CA PRO A 791 -32.23 13.99 5.65
C PRO A 791 -33.54 14.43 6.30
N ASP A 792 -34.34 13.49 6.78
CA ASP A 792 -35.75 13.73 7.04
C ASP A 792 -36.04 14.35 8.41
N LYS A 793 -37.10 15.14 8.46
CA LYS A 793 -37.56 15.71 9.72
C LYS A 793 -38.27 14.65 10.55
N VAL A 794 -37.73 14.33 11.73
CA VAL A 794 -38.44 13.48 12.70
C VAL A 794 -39.67 14.22 13.23
N ARG A 795 -40.87 13.65 13.00
CA ARG A 795 -42.12 14.15 13.57
C ARG A 795 -42.46 13.35 14.82
N ILE A 796 -42.15 13.91 15.99
CA ILE A 796 -42.46 13.30 17.30
C ILE A 796 -43.82 13.73 17.87
N GLN A 797 -44.58 14.56 17.15
CA GLN A 797 -45.90 15.00 17.57
C GLN A 797 -46.91 13.85 17.45
N GLY A 798 -47.69 13.61 18.51
CA GLY A 798 -48.73 12.57 18.51
C GLY A 798 -48.24 11.15 18.74
N VAL A 799 -46.95 10.93 19.01
CA VAL A 799 -46.44 9.65 19.49
C VAL A 799 -46.69 9.57 21.00
N PRO A 800 -47.59 8.69 21.49
CA PRO A 800 -47.79 8.51 22.92
C PRO A 800 -46.57 7.79 23.47
N PHE A 801 -45.77 8.51 24.27
CA PHE A 801 -44.69 7.94 25.04
C PHE A 801 -45.23 7.66 26.44
N ASP A 802 -45.33 6.38 26.82
CA ASP A 802 -46.12 5.89 27.97
C ASP A 802 -45.63 6.33 29.37
N ALA A 803 -44.74 7.32 29.48
CA ALA A 803 -44.38 7.97 30.74
C ALA A 803 -43.71 9.33 30.46
N LEU A 804 -44.48 10.33 30.01
CA LEU A 804 -43.99 11.69 29.71
C LEU A 804 -43.21 12.34 30.87
N ASP A 805 -43.41 11.91 32.12
CA ASP A 805 -42.78 12.56 33.29
C ASP A 805 -41.37 12.04 33.61
N LYS A 806 -40.99 10.82 33.21
CA LYS A 806 -39.71 10.23 33.70
C LYS A 806 -38.51 10.60 32.81
N TYR A 807 -38.68 10.61 31.49
CA TYR A 807 -37.61 10.88 30.51
C TYR A 807 -38.16 11.63 29.28
N PRO A 808 -38.00 12.95 29.17
CA PRO A 808 -38.51 13.72 28.04
C PRO A 808 -37.85 13.32 26.71
N VAL A 809 -38.56 13.55 25.61
CA VAL A 809 -38.12 13.24 24.24
C VAL A 809 -38.11 14.52 23.39
N ALA A 810 -37.05 14.71 22.63
CA ALA A 810 -36.90 15.77 21.64
C ALA A 810 -36.38 15.20 20.31
N ALA A 811 -36.43 16.01 19.26
CA ALA A 811 -35.85 15.71 17.95
C ALA A 811 -34.98 16.88 17.49
N LEU A 812 -33.87 16.61 16.81
CA LEU A 812 -33.05 17.67 16.20
C LEU A 812 -33.80 18.40 15.08
N ASN A 813 -33.67 19.72 15.05
CA ASN A 813 -34.18 20.57 13.99
C ASN A 813 -33.19 20.59 12.81
N ILE A 814 -33.38 19.67 11.85
CA ILE A 814 -32.50 19.51 10.68
C ILE A 814 -32.27 20.81 9.89
N PRO A 815 -33.30 21.65 9.61
CA PRO A 815 -33.09 22.98 9.04
C PRO A 815 -32.05 23.84 9.77
N THR A 816 -32.11 23.88 11.11
CA THR A 816 -31.16 24.66 11.93
C THR A 816 -29.75 24.10 11.82
N LEU A 817 -29.60 22.77 11.83
CA LEU A 817 -28.31 22.12 11.61
C LEU A 817 -27.76 22.45 10.22
N ARG A 818 -28.60 22.33 9.18
CA ARG A 818 -28.25 22.66 7.80
C ARG A 818 -27.76 24.11 7.70
N ASP A 819 -28.45 25.05 8.33
CA ASP A 819 -28.07 26.47 8.34
C ASP A 819 -26.76 26.70 9.10
N ALA A 820 -26.56 26.05 10.25
CA ALA A 820 -25.32 26.17 11.01
C ALA A 820 -24.11 25.71 10.21
N VAL A 821 -24.26 24.59 9.49
CA VAL A 821 -23.18 24.03 8.70
C VAL A 821 -22.96 24.81 7.40
N LYS A 822 -24.00 25.30 6.72
CA LYS A 822 -23.87 26.17 5.53
C LYS A 822 -23.08 27.46 5.77
N ASN A 823 -23.00 27.91 7.02
CA ASN A 823 -22.30 29.13 7.40
C ASN A 823 -20.80 28.93 7.66
N ILE A 824 -20.28 27.70 7.69
CA ILE A 824 -18.83 27.47 7.83
C ILE A 824 -18.15 27.57 6.47
N SER A 825 -16.99 28.23 6.41
CA SER A 825 -16.22 28.25 5.17
C SER A 825 -15.54 26.89 4.96
N GLN A 826 -15.55 26.40 3.72
CA GLN A 826 -14.83 25.17 3.37
C GLN A 826 -13.33 25.28 3.70
N LYS A 827 -12.77 26.50 3.61
CA LYS A 827 -11.37 26.78 3.94
C LYS A 827 -11.08 26.53 5.41
N ASP A 828 -12.02 26.90 6.29
CA ASP A 828 -11.90 26.65 7.73
C ASP A 828 -11.95 25.15 8.03
N VAL A 829 -12.89 24.42 7.42
CA VAL A 829 -12.99 22.95 7.55
C VAL A 829 -11.71 22.27 7.09
N PHE A 830 -11.22 22.62 5.90
CA PHE A 830 -9.96 22.10 5.37
C PHE A 830 -8.78 22.42 6.29
N SER A 831 -8.68 23.66 6.78
CA SER A 831 -7.63 24.07 7.72
C SER A 831 -7.67 23.27 9.03
N SER A 832 -8.87 22.99 9.56
CA SER A 832 -9.04 22.17 10.76
C SER A 832 -8.67 20.70 10.52
N ILE A 833 -9.04 20.13 9.36
CA ILE A 833 -8.62 18.78 8.96
C ILE A 833 -7.10 18.70 8.90
N VAL A 834 -6.45 19.64 8.21
CA VAL A 834 -4.98 19.71 8.10
C VAL A 834 -4.35 19.79 9.48
N THR A 835 -4.85 20.69 10.33
CA THR A 835 -4.32 20.90 11.68
C THR A 835 -4.48 19.65 12.55
N SER A 836 -5.58 18.91 12.39
CA SER A 836 -5.80 17.66 13.11
C SER A 836 -4.86 16.54 12.66
N ILE A 837 -4.71 16.34 11.34
CA ILE A 837 -3.85 15.28 10.77
C ILE A 837 -2.38 15.51 11.11
N VAL A 838 -1.90 16.73 10.86
CA VAL A 838 -0.49 17.12 11.10
C VAL A 838 -0.20 17.23 12.60
N GLY A 839 -1.24 17.50 13.39
CA GLY A 839 -1.13 17.84 14.80
C GLY A 839 -0.63 19.27 15.03
N ASP A 840 -0.85 19.76 16.24
CA ASP A 840 -0.38 21.09 16.64
C ASP A 840 1.14 21.06 16.88
N LEU A 841 1.93 21.30 15.82
CA LEU A 841 3.40 21.33 15.88
C LEU A 841 3.95 22.41 16.82
N LYS A 842 3.10 23.31 17.32
CA LYS A 842 3.44 24.34 18.31
C LYS A 842 3.24 23.87 19.76
N ARG A 843 2.57 22.75 20.01
CA ARG A 843 2.48 22.20 21.38
C ARG A 843 3.84 21.63 21.76
N LYS A 844 4.43 22.17 22.83
CA LYS A 844 5.54 21.51 23.54
C LYS A 844 5.14 20.06 23.82
N ALA A 845 6.12 19.16 23.73
CA ALA A 845 5.97 17.71 23.85
C ALA A 845 4.87 17.27 24.84
N PRO A 846 4.08 16.24 24.51
CA PRO A 846 3.03 15.75 25.40
C PRO A 846 3.65 15.36 26.75
N PRO A 847 2.95 15.58 27.88
CA PRO A 847 3.37 15.00 29.14
C PRO A 847 3.41 13.48 28.97
N GLU A 848 4.54 12.86 29.31
CA GLU A 848 4.64 11.42 29.49
C GLU A 848 3.56 10.98 30.47
N THR A 849 2.46 10.38 30.01
CA THR A 849 1.60 9.43 30.75
C THR A 849 0.30 9.16 30.00
N PHE A 850 0.30 8.10 29.18
CA PHE A 850 -0.86 7.22 29.00
C PHE A 850 -0.31 5.80 28.72
N VAL A 851 0.32 5.22 29.75
CA VAL A 851 0.56 3.78 29.81
C VAL A 851 -0.52 3.19 30.71
N SER A 852 -1.39 2.37 30.12
CA SER A 852 -2.33 1.53 30.83
C SER A 852 -1.65 0.81 32.00
N ARG A 853 -2.12 1.08 33.22
CA ARG A 853 -1.74 0.32 34.41
C ARG A 853 -2.27 -1.10 34.29
N THR A 854 -1.44 -1.99 33.76
CA THR A 854 -1.53 -3.43 34.03
C THR A 854 -0.18 -3.89 34.56
N LYS A 855 0.08 -3.61 35.85
CA LYS A 855 1.27 -4.11 36.54
C LYS A 855 1.06 -5.58 36.92
N LEU A 856 1.62 -6.48 36.13
CA LEU A 856 2.02 -7.81 36.58
C LEU A 856 3.26 -7.65 37.48
N ARG A 857 3.11 -8.06 38.74
CA ARG A 857 4.19 -8.12 39.74
C ARG A 857 5.25 -9.12 39.28
N LEU A 858 6.49 -8.66 39.16
CA LEU A 858 7.68 -9.49 39.30
C LEU A 858 8.69 -8.74 40.18
N SER A 859 9.28 -9.52 41.08
CA SER A 859 10.04 -9.16 42.28
C SER A 859 11.43 -8.60 42.01
N ASP A 860 11.81 -7.57 42.75
CA ASP A 860 13.19 -7.11 42.95
C ASP A 860 14.01 -8.13 43.78
N PRO A 861 15.35 -8.05 43.67
CA PRO A 861 16.10 -7.65 44.87
C PRO A 861 17.19 -6.58 44.60
N THR A 862 17.10 -5.51 45.39
CA THR A 862 18.15 -4.80 46.16
C THR A 862 19.63 -4.87 45.73
N MET A 863 20.26 -3.69 45.58
CA MET A 863 21.39 -3.16 46.38
C MET A 863 21.73 -1.71 45.92
N GLU A 864 21.54 -0.71 46.78
CA GLU A 864 22.57 0.08 47.52
C GLU A 864 23.46 0.98 46.65
N ALA A 865 23.23 2.30 46.70
CA ALA A 865 24.03 3.32 47.43
C ALA A 865 25.03 4.02 46.46
N SER A 866 25.34 5.32 46.48
CA SER A 866 25.18 6.43 47.42
C SER A 866 25.57 7.75 46.70
N SER A 867 25.05 8.88 47.23
CA SER A 867 25.72 10.20 47.43
C SER A 867 26.55 10.86 46.30
N SER A 868 26.64 12.17 46.10
CA SER A 868 26.06 13.40 46.63
C SER A 868 26.88 14.56 46.01
N ALA A 869 26.32 15.77 46.05
CA ALA A 869 27.00 17.07 45.98
C ALA A 869 27.36 17.62 44.57
N SER A 870 27.37 18.93 44.30
CA SER A 870 26.65 20.14 44.73
C SER A 870 27.33 21.35 44.03
N VAL A 871 26.60 22.47 43.83
CA VAL A 871 27.09 23.86 43.61
C VAL A 871 27.75 24.15 42.23
N ALA A 872 27.55 25.24 41.47
CA ALA A 872 27.08 26.61 41.74
C ALA A 872 26.47 27.27 40.47
N PRO A 873 25.72 28.38 40.62
CA PRO A 873 25.21 29.23 39.54
C PRO A 873 25.90 30.60 39.46
N ALA A 874 25.95 31.22 38.27
CA ALA A 874 26.10 32.68 38.05
C ALA A 874 26.03 33.02 36.54
N PRO A 875 25.84 34.29 36.12
CA PRO A 875 24.77 35.20 36.53
C PRO A 875 24.08 35.86 35.30
N SER A 876 22.87 36.34 35.55
CA SER A 876 22.10 37.24 34.69
C SER A 876 22.74 38.64 34.63
N ARG A 877 22.73 39.25 33.43
CA ARG A 877 23.11 40.65 33.22
C ARG A 877 21.99 41.40 32.51
N THR A 878 21.59 42.50 33.13
CA THR A 878 20.47 43.37 32.77
C THR A 878 20.95 44.62 32.02
N LYS A 879 20.05 45.19 31.19
CA LYS A 879 19.90 46.60 30.76
C LYS A 879 20.81 47.16 29.64
N ALA A 880 20.17 47.66 28.56
CA ALA A 880 19.91 49.09 28.28
C ALA A 880 19.47 49.24 26.80
N ILE A 881 18.25 49.71 26.50
CA ILE A 881 17.87 51.10 26.19
C ILE A 881 18.64 51.72 25.00
N GLY A 882 17.92 51.98 23.91
CA GLY A 882 18.34 52.87 22.83
C GLY A 882 17.27 52.99 21.75
N GLY A 883 16.48 54.08 21.79
CA GLY A 883 15.45 54.40 20.81
C GLY A 883 15.90 55.32 19.66
N ARG A 884 14.90 55.77 18.88
CA ARG A 884 14.91 56.64 17.66
C ARG A 884 15.04 55.89 16.33
N LYS A 885 14.35 56.24 15.24
CA LYS A 885 13.45 57.38 14.91
C LYS A 885 12.67 57.03 13.63
N LEU A 886 11.44 57.53 13.52
CA LEU A 886 10.65 57.65 12.29
C LEU A 886 11.40 58.41 11.19
N ARG A 887 11.19 58.01 9.93
CA ARG A 887 10.99 58.92 8.79
C ARG A 887 10.00 58.32 7.78
N SER A 888 8.93 59.07 7.56
CA SER A 888 8.01 59.02 6.42
C SER A 888 8.49 59.96 5.32
N ALA A 889 8.21 59.64 4.05
CA ALA A 889 8.05 60.60 2.95
C ALA A 889 7.38 59.91 1.73
N ASP A 890 6.11 60.25 1.51
CA ASP A 890 5.45 60.70 0.27
C ASP A 890 5.80 60.10 -1.13
N GLN A 891 4.79 59.44 -1.73
CA GLN A 891 4.03 59.74 -2.99
C GLN A 891 4.74 60.31 -4.26
N PRO A 892 4.12 60.35 -5.49
CA PRO A 892 2.86 59.76 -6.01
C PRO A 892 2.87 59.22 -7.50
N GLN A 893 1.74 58.62 -7.90
CA GLN A 893 0.99 58.66 -9.19
C GLN A 893 1.64 58.48 -10.58
N THR A 894 1.00 57.62 -11.41
CA THR A 894 0.50 57.86 -12.81
C THR A 894 -0.27 56.58 -13.23
N SER A 895 -1.59 56.55 -13.49
CA SER A 895 -2.44 57.09 -14.57
C SER A 895 -2.43 56.32 -15.92
N ASN A 896 -3.48 55.49 -16.12
CA ASN A 896 -4.35 55.41 -17.33
C ASN A 896 -3.82 54.75 -18.66
N PRO A 897 -4.66 54.45 -19.69
CA PRO A 897 -5.72 53.41 -19.78
C PRO A 897 -5.85 52.72 -21.18
N LYS A 898 -6.93 51.94 -21.39
CA LYS A 898 -7.68 51.62 -22.66
C LYS A 898 -7.27 50.42 -23.55
N SER A 899 -8.23 49.51 -23.76
CA SER A 899 -8.99 49.24 -25.02
C SER A 899 -9.77 47.91 -24.88
N GLN A 900 -11.09 47.91 -24.75
CA GLN A 900 -12.12 47.84 -25.81
C GLN A 900 -11.82 46.91 -27.00
N GLY A 901 -12.61 45.83 -27.12
CA GLY A 901 -12.72 44.97 -28.30
C GLY A 901 -14.01 44.14 -28.24
N ILE A 902 -15.08 44.70 -28.82
CA ILE A 902 -16.40 44.08 -29.06
C ILE A 902 -16.30 43.12 -30.25
N LYS A 903 -16.99 41.96 -30.21
CA LYS A 903 -17.69 41.38 -31.39
C LYS A 903 -18.78 40.35 -31.02
N ASN A 904 -20.00 40.70 -31.44
CA ASN A 904 -21.25 39.95 -31.68
C ASN A 904 -21.03 38.65 -32.52
N ARG A 905 -21.90 37.64 -32.72
CA ARG A 905 -23.32 37.28 -32.42
C ARG A 905 -23.54 35.82 -32.93
N LYS A 906 -24.28 34.98 -32.16
CA LYS A 906 -25.38 33.98 -32.50
C LYS A 906 -25.35 33.08 -33.78
N PRO A 907 -26.19 32.00 -33.90
CA PRO A 907 -27.05 31.29 -32.92
C PRO A 907 -26.93 29.75 -32.90
N SER A 908 -27.54 29.16 -31.88
CA SER A 908 -27.73 27.74 -31.60
C SER A 908 -28.94 27.11 -32.31
N ALA A 909 -28.86 25.80 -32.60
CA ALA A 909 -29.99 24.94 -32.96
C ALA A 909 -29.95 23.65 -32.10
N PRO A 910 -31.11 23.00 -31.83
CA PRO A 910 -31.27 22.07 -30.71
C PRO A 910 -31.05 20.61 -31.14
N LYS A 911 -30.38 19.81 -30.30
CA LYS A 911 -30.31 18.36 -30.46
C LYS A 911 -31.26 17.67 -29.48
N LYS A 912 -32.21 16.93 -30.05
CA LYS A 912 -33.13 16.01 -29.38
C LYS A 912 -32.36 14.85 -28.76
N ALA A 913 -32.67 14.54 -27.51
CA ALA A 913 -32.23 13.35 -26.79
C ALA A 913 -33.19 12.19 -27.06
N SER A 914 -32.66 11.05 -27.47
CA SER A 914 -33.34 9.75 -27.42
C SER A 914 -32.49 8.83 -26.54
N ARG A 915 -33.01 8.53 -25.35
CA ARG A 915 -32.37 7.71 -24.32
C ARG A 915 -32.71 6.24 -24.61
N LYS A 916 -31.75 5.47 -25.12
CA LYS A 916 -31.77 4.00 -25.06
C LYS A 916 -30.95 3.59 -23.85
N VAL A 917 -31.55 2.78 -22.98
CA VAL A 917 -30.91 2.18 -21.81
C VAL A 917 -30.23 0.89 -22.29
N GLU A 918 -28.91 0.91 -22.36
CA GLU A 918 -28.06 -0.27 -22.50
C GLU A 918 -27.32 -0.43 -21.18
N THR A 919 -27.50 -1.59 -20.53
CA THR A 919 -26.79 -2.01 -19.33
C THR A 919 -25.34 -2.36 -19.70
N ALA A 920 -24.47 -1.36 -19.67
CA ALA A 920 -23.02 -1.55 -19.78
C ALA A 920 -22.44 -1.92 -18.41
N LEU A 921 -21.75 -3.06 -18.34
CA LEU A 921 -20.83 -3.38 -17.25
C LEU A 921 -19.70 -2.32 -17.25
N PRO A 922 -19.22 -1.89 -16.07
CA PRO A 922 -18.19 -0.85 -16.00
C PRO A 922 -16.88 -1.37 -16.62
N GLU A 923 -16.36 -0.66 -17.61
CA GLU A 923 -14.99 -0.86 -18.10
C GLU A 923 -14.01 -0.54 -16.96
N PRO A 924 -13.00 -1.40 -16.69
CA PRO A 924 -11.98 -1.09 -15.71
C PRO A 924 -11.15 0.09 -16.19
N ALA A 925 -11.07 1.14 -15.37
CA ALA A 925 -10.21 2.29 -15.61
C ALA A 925 -8.76 1.82 -15.79
N THR A 926 -8.26 1.86 -17.03
CA THR A 926 -6.87 1.54 -17.35
C THR A 926 -5.95 2.48 -16.57
N SER A 927 -5.13 1.94 -15.68
CA SER A 927 -4.06 2.69 -15.07
C SER A 927 -2.99 2.96 -16.14
N ARG A 928 -2.91 4.20 -16.63
CA ARG A 928 -1.77 4.66 -17.44
C ARG A 928 -0.61 4.96 -16.48
N TYR A 929 0.00 3.92 -15.91
CA TYR A 929 1.33 4.05 -15.35
C TYR A 929 2.31 3.99 -16.52
N ASN A 930 2.64 5.18 -17.04
CA ASN A 930 3.71 5.39 -17.99
C ASN A 930 4.31 6.76 -17.65
N LEU A 931 5.36 6.73 -16.85
CA LEU A 931 6.21 7.87 -16.54
C LEU A 931 6.96 8.29 -17.82
N ARG A 932 6.31 9.10 -18.66
CA ARG A 932 7.02 9.88 -19.67
C ARG A 932 7.18 11.30 -19.15
N PRO A 933 8.41 11.84 -19.03
CA PRO A 933 8.58 13.27 -18.86
C PRO A 933 7.92 14.00 -20.04
N ARG A 934 7.05 14.98 -19.75
CA ARG A 934 6.58 15.91 -20.78
C ARG A 934 7.82 16.61 -21.36
N LYS A 935 8.07 16.45 -22.66
CA LYS A 935 9.03 17.30 -23.36
C LYS A 935 8.60 18.77 -23.13
N PRO A 936 9.52 19.67 -22.73
CA PRO A 936 9.21 21.08 -22.68
C PRO A 936 8.81 21.52 -24.10
N ARG A 937 7.70 22.26 -24.19
CA ARG A 937 7.31 22.96 -25.41
C ARG A 937 8.14 24.21 -25.60
#